data_AF-A0A516SC34-F1
#
_entry.id   AF-A0A516SC34-F1
#
_cell.length_a   1.000
_cell.length_b   1.000
_cell.length_c   1.000
_cell.angle_alpha   90.00
_cell.angle_beta   90.00
_cell.angle_gamma   90.00
#
_symmetry.space_group_name_H-M   'P 1'
#
loop_
_entity.id
_entity.type
_entity.pdbx_description
1 polymer ?
#
loop_
_entity_poly.entity_id
_entity_poly.type
_entity_poly.pdbx_seq_one_letter_code
_entity_poly.pdbx_strand_id
1 'polypeptide(L)'
;MPKRPRSALLLPLLISSLFAQADSSLGGQSGLIQMPDARIGPDGTWRLGYNQQSPYRAIWSSISLMPWLEASGRFTRVSGVKGFAVDQGYGDYGDKAFAAKLKLHEEEGWLPSVVLGIDDFEGTGLFSSQYLVASKQIGPLDVSLGYGKKRIDGAFGGVRYALPFAENVRLVAEYEANNYANAQGKAANRKKGVNVGVEYKWGWLNGQLSRLNDGTVGANLFVSVPLNQKEFIPKFDEPAVMASLPPRPTEQQWHNDTQYRRNLLRALSKQDFRDIRFNLSGTTLQLSLTNTRISKPSRIAGRAARIALAHAPFGTREIVVTIEQNGSSIQSYEFTDTDALSNYFNGSLSREKLARTITIRQPSPNEQLQKDEAAELLTALDDMRYSTELQAGGGSGELGQLTIRDTGLSNLRISPKIGTYFNDPSGVLKYDLYLHSGLTARLARNTFVELAATATVLENVSTVTQASNSELPHVRSDIADYKRDGRYTLSRAVVNQYFHLDKGLYGRASAGLYEEMYGGVGGQVLYQPDGAPVSFDLAVDWLKQRGTAGDFRFRDYKTTTAIASLHYRIPSQGITATVRAGRFLARDEGARFEMSRRFQSGVEVGAWYTVTNGHDITSPGTPSKPYRDKGIFMTVPLNIMLTRDTAATGSYGLSPWTRDVGQMVNSPGDIYSHVSRYFSNREDHDGLVELGDHDDNYPMQRPTSLFFRRPLHDFGALLASGAADTASISALKKGAVAGGMIWLASRLDDKVDRRTSRAEPSKRERSTIKLGNALPWAGLAVSGALATYEGDDRLSRTAYSALQAGLAAGALSEAGKWAFGRARPSTEKGHGNFDGFNTKRAQHSFPSSHVAVATAVVTPFAQEYNLPGLYVLPGLTQYARLRGREHWFSDVMAGSMLGYAVGNYAWEWNRKRSKNQPSIQIGAQSVNLSWDLP
;
A
#
# COMPACT_ATOMS: atom_id res chain seq x y z
N MET A 1 -56.03 31.82 -27.90
CA MET A 1 -56.04 30.34 -27.87
C MET A 1 -54.60 29.82 -27.69
N PRO A 2 -54.18 29.37 -26.49
CA PRO A 2 -52.90 28.70 -26.35
C PRO A 2 -53.07 27.18 -26.55
N LYS A 3 -52.23 26.60 -27.43
CA LYS A 3 -52.12 25.15 -27.60
C LYS A 3 -51.37 24.56 -26.40
N ARG A 4 -51.99 23.54 -25.78
CA ARG A 4 -51.44 22.74 -24.66
C ARG A 4 -50.03 22.21 -24.95
N PRO A 5 -49.08 22.26 -23.99
CA PRO A 5 -47.90 21.42 -24.07
C PRO A 5 -48.30 20.00 -23.67
N ARG A 6 -47.91 19.01 -24.48
CA ARG A 6 -47.89 17.60 -24.08
C ARG A 6 -46.72 17.42 -23.11
N SER A 7 -46.98 17.60 -21.83
CA SER A 7 -46.16 17.11 -20.74
C SER A 7 -46.44 15.62 -20.53
N ALA A 8 -45.55 14.75 -21.00
CA ALA A 8 -45.41 13.39 -20.49
C ALA A 8 -44.06 12.82 -20.95
N LEU A 9 -43.34 12.17 -20.03
CA LEU A 9 -42.10 11.39 -20.20
C LEU A 9 -40.76 12.16 -20.12
N LEU A 10 -40.55 12.96 -19.08
CA LEU A 10 -39.18 13.30 -18.62
C LEU A 10 -38.96 13.14 -17.11
N LEU A 11 -39.83 12.35 -16.43
CA LEU A 11 -39.77 12.20 -14.97
C LEU A 11 -39.39 10.82 -14.38
N PRO A 12 -38.93 9.78 -15.13
CA PRO A 12 -38.21 8.65 -14.51
C PRO A 12 -36.70 8.63 -14.79
N LEU A 13 -36.16 9.54 -15.60
CA LEU A 13 -34.77 9.50 -16.05
C LEU A 13 -33.78 10.32 -15.20
N LEU A 14 -34.25 11.01 -14.16
CA LEU A 14 -33.42 11.89 -13.31
C LEU A 14 -32.99 11.28 -11.96
N ILE A 15 -33.21 9.97 -11.74
CA ILE A 15 -32.74 9.24 -10.54
C ILE A 15 -31.83 8.03 -10.94
N SER A 16 -31.39 7.96 -12.19
CA SER A 16 -30.72 6.78 -12.75
C SER A 16 -29.27 6.58 -12.31
N SER A 17 -28.66 7.50 -11.56
CA SER A 17 -27.27 7.36 -11.07
C SER A 17 -27.14 6.88 -9.62
N LEU A 18 -28.24 6.84 -8.83
CA LEU A 18 -28.18 6.52 -7.40
C LEU A 18 -28.14 5.01 -7.09
N PHE A 19 -28.33 4.14 -8.09
CA PHE A 19 -28.52 2.69 -7.86
C PHE A 19 -27.42 1.76 -8.41
N ALA A 20 -26.43 2.24 -9.19
CA ALA A 20 -25.25 1.42 -9.53
C ALA A 20 -24.35 1.27 -8.30
N GLN A 21 -24.37 0.10 -7.69
CA GLN A 21 -23.47 -0.27 -6.59
C GLN A 21 -22.72 -1.55 -6.93
N ALA A 22 -21.44 -1.59 -6.57
CA ALA A 22 -20.65 -2.81 -6.63
C ALA A 22 -20.99 -3.69 -5.42
N ASP A 23 -21.65 -4.82 -5.65
CA ASP A 23 -21.83 -5.87 -4.65
C ASP A 23 -20.83 -7.00 -4.86
N SER A 24 -20.60 -7.82 -3.83
CA SER A 24 -19.57 -8.86 -3.87
C SER A 24 -20.15 -10.18 -4.34
N SER A 25 -19.56 -10.76 -5.38
CA SER A 25 -19.79 -12.14 -5.79
C SER A 25 -19.37 -13.13 -4.70
N LEU A 26 -19.75 -14.40 -4.87
CA LEU A 26 -19.22 -15.53 -4.10
C LEU A 26 -17.70 -15.69 -4.28
N GLY A 27 -17.11 -15.04 -5.29
CA GLY A 27 -15.66 -14.95 -5.45
C GLY A 27 -14.99 -13.87 -4.57
N GLY A 28 -15.77 -13.03 -3.89
CA GLY A 28 -15.33 -11.93 -3.03
C GLY A 28 -15.05 -10.61 -3.75
N GLN A 29 -14.79 -10.66 -5.05
CA GLN A 29 -14.70 -9.47 -5.90
C GLN A 29 -16.08 -8.88 -6.18
N SER A 30 -16.12 -7.63 -6.64
CA SER A 30 -17.33 -7.08 -7.23
C SER A 30 -17.90 -8.01 -8.31
N GLY A 31 -19.20 -8.17 -8.37
CA GLY A 31 -19.84 -9.07 -9.32
C GLY A 31 -21.26 -9.40 -8.96
N LEU A 32 -21.84 -10.30 -9.73
CA LEU A 32 -23.19 -10.83 -9.53
C LEU A 32 -23.13 -11.97 -8.50
N ILE A 33 -23.40 -13.22 -8.88
CA ILE A 33 -23.36 -14.36 -7.97
C ILE A 33 -22.01 -15.06 -8.09
N GLN A 34 -21.69 -15.63 -9.26
CA GLN A 34 -20.38 -16.18 -9.57
C GLN A 34 -19.65 -15.40 -10.65
N MET A 35 -20.38 -14.67 -11.49
CA MET A 35 -19.81 -13.92 -12.60
C MET A 35 -19.40 -12.51 -12.18
N PRO A 36 -18.28 -11.99 -12.71
CA PRO A 36 -17.88 -10.62 -12.48
C PRO A 36 -18.78 -9.65 -13.24
N ASP A 37 -18.92 -8.43 -12.72
CA ASP A 37 -19.50 -7.27 -13.42
C ASP A 37 -18.40 -6.23 -13.71
N ALA A 38 -18.76 -5.15 -14.42
CA ALA A 38 -17.87 -4.03 -14.68
C ALA A 38 -17.92 -2.95 -13.57
N ARG A 39 -18.39 -3.30 -12.36
CA ARG A 39 -18.45 -2.39 -11.22
C ARG A 39 -17.19 -2.50 -10.37
N ILE A 40 -16.77 -1.39 -9.78
CA ILE A 40 -15.75 -1.34 -8.71
C ILE A 40 -16.34 -0.48 -7.61
N GLY A 41 -16.13 -0.86 -6.35
CA GLY A 41 -16.62 -0.09 -5.21
C GLY A 41 -16.05 1.33 -5.18
N PRO A 42 -16.69 2.28 -4.48
CA PRO A 42 -16.17 3.63 -4.30
C PRO A 42 -14.71 3.65 -3.82
N ASP A 43 -13.99 4.72 -4.12
CA ASP A 43 -12.58 4.86 -3.75
C ASP A 43 -12.34 4.62 -2.25
N GLY A 44 -11.42 3.71 -1.91
CA GLY A 44 -11.14 3.36 -0.52
C GLY A 44 -12.21 2.50 0.15
N THR A 45 -13.02 1.75 -0.59
CA THR A 45 -13.95 0.76 0.02
C THR A 45 -13.21 -0.55 0.30
N TRP A 46 -13.12 -0.93 1.57
CA TRP A 46 -12.63 -2.25 2.00
C TRP A 46 -13.80 -3.17 2.36
N ARG A 47 -13.80 -4.39 1.85
CA ARG A 47 -14.82 -5.41 2.09
C ARG A 47 -14.18 -6.67 2.64
N LEU A 48 -14.78 -7.24 3.67
CA LEU A 48 -14.38 -8.52 4.26
C LEU A 48 -15.62 -9.41 4.37
N GLY A 49 -15.52 -10.65 3.93
CA GLY A 49 -16.67 -11.54 3.91
C GLY A 49 -16.38 -13.02 4.02
N TYR A 50 -17.46 -13.76 4.23
CA TYR A 50 -17.52 -15.21 4.24
C TYR A 50 -18.56 -15.68 3.25
N ASN A 51 -18.20 -16.67 2.43
CA ASN A 51 -19.15 -17.34 1.55
C ASN A 51 -19.21 -18.85 1.81
N GLN A 52 -20.38 -19.39 1.52
CA GLN A 52 -20.72 -20.80 1.63
C GLN A 52 -21.44 -21.23 0.36
N GLN A 53 -20.84 -22.11 -0.43
CA GLN A 53 -21.44 -22.68 -1.64
C GLN A 53 -20.84 -24.07 -1.87
N SER A 54 -21.51 -25.11 -1.38
CA SER A 54 -20.99 -26.50 -1.39
C SER A 54 -20.37 -26.88 -2.76
N PRO A 55 -19.15 -27.44 -2.83
CA PRO A 55 -18.26 -27.84 -1.73
C PRO A 55 -17.40 -26.69 -1.17
N TYR A 56 -17.47 -25.49 -1.75
CA TYR A 56 -16.63 -24.35 -1.40
C TYR A 56 -17.12 -23.61 -0.16
N ARG A 57 -16.16 -23.23 0.68
CA ARG A 57 -16.30 -22.26 1.77
C ARG A 57 -15.13 -21.31 1.66
N ALA A 58 -15.34 -20.00 1.67
CA ALA A 58 -14.21 -19.09 1.58
C ALA A 58 -14.35 -17.88 2.51
N ILE A 59 -13.21 -17.46 3.05
CA ILE A 59 -13.04 -16.13 3.64
C ILE A 59 -12.31 -15.29 2.59
N TRP A 60 -12.78 -14.07 2.38
CA TRP A 60 -12.24 -13.19 1.33
C TRP A 60 -12.20 -11.74 1.80
N SER A 61 -11.26 -10.99 1.24
CA SER A 61 -11.08 -9.56 1.47
C SER A 61 -10.83 -8.85 0.14
N SER A 62 -11.52 -7.75 -0.09
CA SER A 62 -11.45 -6.97 -1.33
C SER A 62 -11.34 -5.48 -1.02
N ILE A 63 -10.49 -4.75 -1.72
CA ILE A 63 -10.29 -3.33 -1.51
C ILE A 63 -10.26 -2.59 -2.83
N SER A 64 -11.06 -1.53 -2.94
CA SER A 64 -10.96 -0.52 -4.01
C SER A 64 -9.74 0.37 -3.72
N LEU A 65 -8.56 -0.11 -4.13
CA LEU A 65 -7.28 0.58 -3.92
C LEU A 65 -7.19 1.89 -4.67
N MET A 66 -7.95 2.06 -5.76
CA MET A 66 -8.13 3.29 -6.53
C MET A 66 -9.57 3.29 -7.09
N PRO A 67 -10.12 4.42 -7.59
CA PRO A 67 -11.43 4.43 -8.28
C PRO A 67 -11.54 3.46 -9.47
N TRP A 68 -10.37 3.01 -9.94
CA TRP A 68 -10.15 2.26 -11.16
C TRP A 68 -9.46 0.90 -10.92
N LEU A 69 -9.05 0.59 -9.69
CA LEU A 69 -8.36 -0.65 -9.30
C LEU A 69 -9.03 -1.28 -8.07
N GLU A 70 -9.47 -2.52 -8.21
CA GLU A 70 -9.88 -3.37 -7.11
C GLU A 70 -8.88 -4.53 -6.98
N ALA A 71 -8.45 -4.80 -5.75
CA ALA A 71 -7.61 -5.96 -5.43
C ALA A 71 -8.33 -6.84 -4.41
N SER A 72 -8.25 -8.15 -4.60
CA SER A 72 -8.94 -9.13 -3.77
C SER A 72 -8.05 -10.31 -3.43
N GLY A 73 -8.20 -10.83 -2.22
CA GLY A 73 -7.60 -12.07 -1.76
C GLY A 73 -8.67 -12.97 -1.15
N ARG A 74 -8.62 -14.27 -1.45
CA ARG A 74 -9.51 -15.25 -0.84
C ARG A 74 -8.77 -16.52 -0.44
N PHE A 75 -9.25 -17.15 0.60
CA PHE A 75 -8.87 -18.49 1.00
C PHE A 75 -10.10 -19.40 0.95
N THR A 76 -10.07 -20.40 0.07
CA THR A 76 -11.18 -21.31 -0.22
C THR A 76 -10.86 -22.72 0.29
N ARG A 77 -11.73 -23.29 1.09
CA ARG A 77 -11.73 -24.70 1.51
C ARG A 77 -12.69 -25.50 0.63
N VAL A 78 -12.26 -26.66 0.15
CA VAL A 78 -13.04 -27.56 -0.71
C VAL A 78 -13.43 -28.81 0.07
N SER A 79 -14.66 -28.83 0.56
CA SER A 79 -15.17 -29.90 1.42
C SER A 79 -15.14 -31.27 0.71
N GLY A 80 -14.64 -32.30 1.40
CA GLY A 80 -14.60 -33.67 0.89
C GLY A 80 -13.44 -33.97 -0.06
N VAL A 81 -12.46 -33.09 -0.17
CA VAL A 81 -11.23 -33.30 -0.94
C VAL A 81 -10.05 -33.33 0.02
N LYS A 82 -9.24 -34.39 0.02
CA LYS A 82 -8.08 -34.49 0.91
C LYS A 82 -7.03 -33.43 0.56
N GLY A 83 -6.49 -32.73 1.57
CA GLY A 83 -5.52 -31.66 1.38
C GLY A 83 -4.12 -32.10 0.91
N PHE A 84 -3.63 -33.27 1.35
CA PHE A 84 -2.31 -33.82 0.98
C PHE A 84 -2.37 -35.34 0.82
N ALA A 85 -1.44 -35.90 0.05
CA ALA A 85 -1.34 -37.35 -0.20
C ALA A 85 -0.86 -38.16 1.03
N VAL A 86 -0.30 -37.51 2.05
CA VAL A 86 0.18 -38.14 3.28
C VAL A 86 -0.89 -38.00 4.36
N ASP A 87 -1.39 -39.14 4.87
CA ASP A 87 -2.52 -39.24 5.80
C ASP A 87 -2.10 -38.82 7.23
N GLN A 88 -1.91 -37.51 7.46
CA GLN A 88 -1.60 -36.93 8.78
C GLN A 88 -2.74 -36.07 9.38
N GLY A 89 -4.00 -36.28 8.96
CA GLY A 89 -5.14 -35.57 9.58
C GLY A 89 -5.31 -34.11 9.17
N TYR A 90 -4.79 -33.72 7.99
CA TYR A 90 -4.81 -32.34 7.48
C TYR A 90 -6.22 -31.76 7.18
N GLY A 91 -7.24 -32.62 7.08
CA GLY A 91 -8.60 -32.21 6.73
C GLY A 91 -8.79 -31.92 5.24
N ASP A 92 -9.77 -31.05 4.94
CA ASP A 92 -10.13 -30.70 3.56
C ASP A 92 -9.05 -29.83 2.87
N TYR A 93 -8.97 -29.94 1.55
CA TYR A 93 -8.09 -29.13 0.70
C TYR A 93 -8.41 -27.65 0.83
N GLY A 94 -7.36 -26.83 0.90
CA GLY A 94 -7.43 -25.38 0.99
C GLY A 94 -6.60 -24.72 -0.09
N ASP A 95 -7.12 -23.66 -0.69
CA ASP A 95 -6.49 -22.91 -1.76
C ASP A 95 -6.56 -21.41 -1.51
N LYS A 96 -5.49 -20.70 -1.84
CA LYS A 96 -5.41 -19.24 -1.77
C LYS A 96 -5.40 -18.68 -3.18
N ALA A 97 -6.15 -17.60 -3.41
CA ALA A 97 -6.19 -16.95 -4.70
C ALA A 97 -6.21 -15.43 -4.52
N PHE A 98 -5.39 -14.75 -5.31
CA PHE A 98 -5.44 -13.30 -5.47
C PHE A 98 -6.05 -12.93 -6.82
N ALA A 99 -6.83 -11.85 -6.83
CA ALA A 99 -7.50 -11.35 -8.02
C ALA A 99 -7.42 -9.83 -8.09
N ALA A 100 -7.58 -9.29 -9.29
CA ALA A 100 -7.59 -7.86 -9.53
C ALA A 100 -8.56 -7.49 -10.66
N LYS A 101 -9.22 -6.34 -10.51
CA LYS A 101 -10.05 -5.71 -11.55
C LYS A 101 -9.52 -4.32 -11.90
N LEU A 102 -9.49 -4.05 -13.19
CA LEU A 102 -8.99 -2.83 -13.80
C LEU A 102 -10.13 -2.19 -14.62
N LYS A 103 -10.71 -1.08 -14.13
CA LYS A 103 -11.82 -0.37 -14.80
C LYS A 103 -11.33 0.52 -15.92
N LEU A 104 -11.32 -0.03 -17.13
CA LEU A 104 -10.88 0.66 -18.35
C LEU A 104 -11.72 1.89 -18.68
N HIS A 105 -13.03 1.82 -18.42
CA HIS A 105 -13.97 2.89 -18.74
C HIS A 105 -15.02 3.03 -17.63
N GLU A 106 -15.26 4.26 -17.17
CA GLU A 106 -16.36 4.58 -16.27
C GLU A 106 -17.65 4.75 -17.07
N GLU A 107 -18.80 4.37 -16.51
CA GLU A 107 -20.06 4.51 -17.24
C GLU A 107 -20.37 6.00 -17.51
N GLU A 108 -20.54 6.37 -18.78
CA GLU A 108 -20.83 7.75 -19.19
C GLU A 108 -21.87 7.79 -20.30
N GLY A 109 -22.97 8.53 -20.11
CA GLY A 109 -24.03 8.69 -21.10
C GLY A 109 -24.56 7.35 -21.60
N TRP A 110 -24.26 6.99 -22.85
CA TRP A 110 -24.64 5.72 -23.48
C TRP A 110 -23.55 4.63 -23.40
N LEU A 111 -22.29 5.01 -23.12
CA LEU A 111 -21.19 4.06 -23.00
C LEU A 111 -21.30 3.27 -21.69
N PRO A 112 -21.06 1.93 -21.73
CA PRO A 112 -21.04 1.12 -20.52
C PRO A 112 -19.75 1.34 -19.73
N SER A 113 -19.76 0.97 -18.44
CA SER A 113 -18.49 0.75 -17.74
C SER A 113 -17.84 -0.51 -18.28
N VAL A 114 -16.51 -0.50 -18.43
CA VAL A 114 -15.75 -1.65 -18.95
C VAL A 114 -14.63 -2.00 -17.97
N VAL A 115 -14.52 -3.28 -17.62
CA VAL A 115 -13.50 -3.82 -16.71
C VAL A 115 -12.79 -5.00 -17.35
N LEU A 116 -11.46 -5.00 -17.22
CA LEU A 116 -10.62 -6.17 -17.40
C LEU A 116 -10.33 -6.78 -16.02
N GLY A 117 -10.50 -8.09 -15.86
CA GLY A 117 -10.20 -8.76 -14.60
C GLY A 117 -9.36 -10.03 -14.78
N ILE A 118 -8.64 -10.36 -13.71
CA ILE A 118 -7.82 -11.56 -13.60
C ILE A 118 -8.00 -12.19 -12.23
N ASP A 119 -8.28 -13.49 -12.21
CA ASP A 119 -8.42 -14.29 -11.01
C ASP A 119 -7.25 -15.25 -10.85
N ASP A 120 -6.88 -15.51 -9.59
CA ASP A 120 -5.89 -16.50 -9.17
C ASP A 120 -4.59 -16.35 -9.99
N PHE A 121 -4.09 -15.11 -10.05
CA PHE A 121 -2.82 -14.79 -10.70
C PHE A 121 -1.61 -15.18 -9.82
N GLU A 122 -1.88 -15.41 -8.53
CA GLU A 122 -0.96 -15.88 -7.51
C GLU A 122 -1.72 -16.90 -6.64
N GLY A 123 -1.32 -18.17 -6.68
CA GLY A 123 -2.05 -19.29 -6.07
C GLY A 123 -1.78 -20.61 -6.77
N THR A 124 -2.64 -21.62 -6.56
CA THR A 124 -2.51 -22.93 -7.22
C THR A 124 -3.07 -22.97 -8.64
N GLY A 125 -3.80 -21.92 -9.06
CA GLY A 125 -4.40 -21.82 -10.39
C GLY A 125 -5.76 -22.52 -10.52
N LEU A 126 -6.29 -23.10 -9.43
CA LEU A 126 -7.58 -23.79 -9.40
C LEU A 126 -8.76 -22.89 -9.80
N PHE A 127 -8.64 -21.58 -9.53
CA PHE A 127 -9.65 -20.59 -9.87
C PHE A 127 -9.19 -19.58 -10.93
N SER A 128 -8.15 -19.91 -11.71
CA SER A 128 -7.59 -18.96 -12.67
C SER A 128 -8.57 -18.61 -13.79
N SER A 129 -8.83 -17.31 -13.94
CA SER A 129 -9.70 -16.76 -14.96
C SER A 129 -9.11 -15.45 -15.49
N GLN A 130 -9.45 -15.10 -16.73
CA GLN A 130 -9.20 -13.79 -17.32
C GLN A 130 -10.48 -13.39 -18.05
N TYR A 131 -10.97 -12.17 -17.84
CA TYR A 131 -12.25 -11.74 -18.42
C TYR A 131 -12.28 -10.26 -18.75
N LEU A 132 -13.10 -9.93 -19.74
CA LEU A 132 -13.52 -8.57 -20.06
C LEU A 132 -15.04 -8.51 -19.87
N VAL A 133 -15.52 -7.48 -19.19
CA VAL A 133 -16.95 -7.31 -18.91
C VAL A 133 -17.35 -5.85 -19.09
N ALA A 134 -18.54 -5.64 -19.63
CA ALA A 134 -19.19 -4.35 -19.76
C ALA A 134 -20.49 -4.34 -18.95
N SER A 135 -20.75 -3.27 -18.20
CA SER A 135 -21.99 -3.09 -17.43
C SER A 135 -22.64 -1.75 -17.72
N LYS A 136 -23.97 -1.74 -17.77
CA LYS A 136 -24.78 -0.55 -18.05
C LYS A 136 -25.95 -0.48 -17.09
N GLN A 137 -26.13 0.69 -16.47
CA GLN A 137 -27.30 0.96 -15.65
C GLN A 137 -28.41 1.59 -16.49
N ILE A 138 -29.60 0.98 -16.46
CA ILE A 138 -30.81 1.40 -17.16
C ILE A 138 -31.93 1.51 -16.10
N GLY A 139 -32.01 2.67 -15.45
CA GLY A 139 -32.93 2.89 -14.34
C GLY A 139 -32.61 1.96 -13.15
N PRO A 140 -33.58 1.13 -12.67
CA PRO A 140 -33.35 0.17 -11.58
C PRO A 140 -32.61 -1.11 -12.02
N LEU A 141 -32.35 -1.30 -13.32
CA LEU A 141 -31.65 -2.46 -13.86
C LEU A 141 -30.17 -2.15 -14.08
N ASP A 142 -29.28 -3.02 -13.63
CA ASP A 142 -27.86 -3.04 -13.96
C ASP A 142 -27.56 -4.31 -14.76
N VAL A 143 -27.23 -4.14 -16.04
CA VAL A 143 -27.05 -5.24 -17.00
C VAL A 143 -25.56 -5.41 -17.27
N SER A 144 -25.07 -6.64 -17.21
CA SER A 144 -23.67 -6.99 -17.46
C SER A 144 -23.54 -8.03 -18.55
N LEU A 145 -22.56 -7.85 -19.45
CA LEU A 145 -22.20 -8.80 -20.50
C LEU A 145 -20.68 -8.90 -20.58
N GLY A 146 -20.15 -10.12 -20.58
CA GLY A 146 -18.72 -10.34 -20.60
C GLY A 146 -18.30 -11.63 -21.29
N TYR A 147 -17.00 -11.76 -21.46
CA TYR A 147 -16.36 -12.92 -22.05
C TYR A 147 -15.09 -13.26 -21.26
N GLY A 148 -14.90 -14.54 -20.96
CA GLY A 148 -13.73 -15.01 -20.23
C GLY A 148 -13.00 -16.17 -20.89
N LYS A 149 -11.76 -16.41 -20.44
CA LYS A 149 -11.02 -17.64 -20.71
C LYS A 149 -10.48 -18.28 -19.42
N LYS A 150 -10.22 -19.59 -19.51
CA LYS A 150 -9.78 -20.54 -18.48
C LYS A 150 -10.96 -21.06 -17.68
N ARG A 151 -11.12 -20.64 -16.42
CA ARG A 151 -12.26 -21.07 -15.61
C ARG A 151 -13.55 -20.43 -16.10
N ILE A 152 -13.63 -19.11 -16.20
CA ILE A 152 -14.70 -18.47 -16.96
C ILE A 152 -14.38 -18.72 -18.43
N ASP A 153 -15.21 -19.45 -19.15
CA ASP A 153 -14.89 -19.97 -20.47
C ASP A 153 -16.03 -19.68 -21.45
N GLY A 154 -15.89 -18.59 -22.20
CA GLY A 154 -16.90 -18.10 -23.12
C GLY A 154 -17.70 -16.92 -22.58
N ALA A 155 -18.86 -16.67 -23.21
CA ALA A 155 -19.73 -15.54 -22.89
C ALA A 155 -20.51 -15.79 -21.60
N PHE A 156 -20.60 -14.76 -20.77
CA PHE A 156 -21.40 -14.72 -19.55
C PHE A 156 -22.12 -13.38 -19.45
N GLY A 157 -23.11 -13.30 -18.58
CA GLY A 157 -23.80 -12.03 -18.34
C GLY A 157 -24.87 -12.17 -17.27
N GLY A 158 -25.51 -11.06 -16.94
CA GLY A 158 -26.59 -11.08 -15.96
C GLY A 158 -27.18 -9.71 -15.73
N VAL A 159 -28.19 -9.69 -14.88
CA VAL A 159 -28.99 -8.52 -14.56
C VAL A 159 -29.17 -8.46 -13.05
N ARG A 160 -28.91 -7.28 -12.47
CA ARG A 160 -29.25 -6.92 -11.10
C ARG A 160 -30.40 -5.90 -11.15
N TYR A 161 -31.48 -6.16 -10.42
CA TYR A 161 -32.66 -5.31 -10.36
C TYR A 161 -32.87 -4.80 -8.94
N ALA A 162 -32.77 -3.49 -8.75
CA ALA A 162 -33.07 -2.84 -7.48
C ALA A 162 -34.58 -2.66 -7.30
N LEU A 163 -35.15 -3.15 -6.20
CA LEU A 163 -36.59 -3.03 -5.94
C LEU A 163 -36.94 -1.59 -5.51
N PRO A 164 -37.75 -0.83 -6.27
CA PRO A 164 -38.05 0.56 -5.94
C PRO A 164 -38.79 0.75 -4.60
N PHE A 165 -39.52 -0.27 -4.14
CA PHE A 165 -40.27 -0.28 -2.88
C PHE A 165 -39.49 -0.87 -1.70
N ALA A 166 -38.28 -1.39 -1.95
CA ALA A 166 -37.41 -1.99 -0.95
C ALA A 166 -35.96 -1.70 -1.33
N GLU A 167 -35.48 -0.47 -1.05
CA GLU A 167 -34.19 0.06 -1.50
C GLU A 167 -32.97 -0.79 -1.08
N ASN A 168 -33.14 -1.60 -0.04
CA ASN A 168 -32.13 -2.49 0.51
C ASN A 168 -32.11 -3.88 -0.14
N VAL A 169 -33.06 -4.20 -1.02
CA VAL A 169 -33.20 -5.53 -1.64
C VAL A 169 -32.95 -5.43 -3.15
N ARG A 170 -32.14 -6.36 -3.68
CA ARG A 170 -31.92 -6.51 -5.12
C ARG A 170 -32.13 -7.95 -5.56
N LEU A 171 -32.67 -8.12 -6.75
CA LEU A 171 -32.81 -9.43 -7.39
C LEU A 171 -31.71 -9.59 -8.43
N VAL A 172 -31.07 -10.75 -8.48
CA VAL A 172 -29.97 -11.04 -9.39
C VAL A 172 -30.27 -12.28 -10.20
N ALA A 173 -30.04 -12.21 -11.50
CA ALA A 173 -30.00 -13.36 -12.38
C ALA A 173 -28.72 -13.30 -13.21
N GLU A 174 -28.00 -14.42 -13.31
CA GLU A 174 -26.79 -14.51 -14.14
C GLU A 174 -26.81 -15.78 -14.97
N TYR A 175 -26.13 -15.75 -16.11
CA TYR A 175 -25.67 -16.93 -16.82
C TYR A 175 -24.19 -17.13 -16.51
N GLU A 176 -23.84 -18.22 -15.81
CA GLU A 176 -22.46 -18.54 -15.49
C GLU A 176 -21.77 -19.34 -16.60
N ALA A 177 -20.55 -18.94 -16.93
CA ALA A 177 -19.73 -19.60 -17.94
C ALA A 177 -18.56 -20.41 -17.35
N ASN A 178 -18.61 -20.74 -16.06
CA ASN A 178 -17.55 -21.51 -15.41
C ASN A 178 -17.41 -22.91 -16.03
N ASN A 179 -16.18 -23.25 -16.43
CA ASN A 179 -15.77 -24.59 -16.82
C ASN A 179 -15.28 -25.34 -15.58
N TYR A 180 -15.99 -26.41 -15.24
CA TYR A 180 -15.74 -27.23 -14.05
C TYR A 180 -14.89 -28.48 -14.32
N ALA A 181 -14.33 -28.65 -15.53
CA ALA A 181 -13.55 -29.83 -15.89
C ALA A 181 -12.34 -30.09 -14.95
N ASN A 182 -11.74 -29.04 -14.40
CA ASN A 182 -10.63 -29.12 -13.44
C ASN A 182 -11.07 -28.84 -11.99
N ALA A 183 -12.38 -28.77 -11.72
CA ALA A 183 -12.89 -28.53 -10.38
C ALA A 183 -12.77 -29.80 -9.52
N GLN A 184 -12.56 -29.61 -8.23
CA GLN A 184 -12.38 -30.72 -7.29
C GLN A 184 -13.67 -31.02 -6.51
N GLY A 185 -13.81 -32.26 -6.04
CA GLY A 185 -14.95 -32.70 -5.23
C GLY A 185 -16.28 -32.60 -5.99
N LYS A 186 -17.36 -32.27 -5.27
CA LYS A 186 -18.71 -32.18 -5.85
C LYS A 186 -18.87 -31.09 -6.92
N ALA A 187 -17.95 -30.12 -6.98
CA ALA A 187 -18.00 -29.06 -7.98
C ALA A 187 -17.70 -29.55 -9.41
N ALA A 188 -17.04 -30.71 -9.58
CA ALA A 188 -16.72 -31.27 -10.90
C ALA A 188 -17.97 -31.61 -11.74
N ASN A 189 -19.11 -31.85 -11.08
CA ASN A 189 -20.37 -32.22 -11.75
C ASN A 189 -21.19 -31.01 -12.21
N ARG A 190 -20.73 -29.79 -11.96
CA ARG A 190 -21.45 -28.56 -12.31
C ARG A 190 -21.36 -28.26 -13.80
N LYS A 191 -22.38 -27.58 -14.30
CA LYS A 191 -22.49 -27.15 -15.70
C LYS A 191 -22.78 -25.65 -15.77
N LYS A 192 -22.42 -25.03 -16.89
CA LYS A 192 -22.81 -23.66 -17.24
C LYS A 192 -24.34 -23.53 -17.24
N GLY A 193 -24.88 -22.38 -16.83
CA GLY A 193 -26.32 -22.18 -16.81
C GLY A 193 -26.76 -20.96 -16.02
N VAL A 194 -28.07 -20.85 -15.80
CA VAL A 194 -28.69 -19.69 -15.16
C VAL A 194 -28.77 -19.87 -13.66
N ASN A 195 -28.26 -18.89 -12.92
CA ASN A 195 -28.33 -18.80 -11.47
C ASN A 195 -29.17 -17.59 -11.07
N VAL A 196 -29.85 -17.68 -9.94
CA VAL A 196 -30.68 -16.59 -9.40
C VAL A 196 -30.34 -16.32 -7.95
N GLY A 197 -30.54 -15.09 -7.49
CA GLY A 197 -30.25 -14.70 -6.12
C GLY A 197 -30.94 -13.43 -5.68
N VAL A 198 -30.85 -13.19 -4.38
CA VAL A 198 -31.34 -11.99 -3.69
C VAL A 198 -30.19 -11.40 -2.89
N GLU A 199 -29.98 -10.11 -3.04
CA GLU A 199 -29.01 -9.32 -2.28
C GLU A 199 -29.77 -8.45 -1.28
N TYR A 200 -29.23 -8.32 -0.07
CA TYR A 200 -29.75 -7.46 0.98
C TYR A 200 -28.65 -6.61 1.58
N LYS A 201 -28.89 -5.30 1.68
CA LYS A 201 -27.95 -4.34 2.26
C LYS A 201 -28.54 -3.70 3.51
N TRP A 202 -27.79 -3.75 4.60
CA TRP A 202 -28.14 -3.09 5.85
C TRP A 202 -26.95 -2.30 6.38
N GLY A 203 -26.88 -1.03 5.98
CA GLY A 203 -25.76 -0.15 6.33
C GLY A 203 -24.42 -0.69 5.80
N TRP A 204 -23.58 -1.13 6.72
CA TRP A 204 -22.26 -1.72 6.46
C TRP A 204 -22.31 -3.25 6.27
N LEU A 205 -23.39 -3.92 6.69
CA LEU A 205 -23.60 -5.36 6.52
C LEU A 205 -24.31 -5.64 5.19
N ASN A 206 -23.85 -6.65 4.47
CA ASN A 206 -24.40 -7.05 3.17
C ASN A 206 -24.54 -8.57 3.15
N GLY A 207 -25.62 -9.05 2.56
CA GLY A 207 -25.91 -10.47 2.40
C GLY A 207 -26.36 -10.79 0.99
N GLN A 208 -26.01 -11.98 0.52
CA GLN A 208 -26.47 -12.52 -0.75
C GLN A 208 -26.90 -13.98 -0.53
N LEU A 209 -28.09 -14.33 -0.97
CA LEU A 209 -28.56 -15.71 -1.05
C LEU A 209 -28.80 -16.04 -2.52
N SER A 210 -28.32 -17.20 -2.96
CA SER A 210 -28.39 -17.62 -4.35
C SER A 210 -28.74 -19.08 -4.50
N ARG A 211 -29.33 -19.42 -5.64
CA ARG A 211 -29.61 -20.78 -6.08
C ARG A 211 -29.02 -20.99 -7.46
N LEU A 212 -28.12 -21.96 -7.57
CA LEU A 212 -27.48 -22.35 -8.80
C LEU A 212 -28.39 -23.24 -9.65
N ASN A 213 -28.07 -23.35 -10.94
CA ASN A 213 -28.76 -24.22 -11.89
C ASN A 213 -28.82 -25.70 -11.48
N ASP A 214 -27.82 -26.18 -10.73
CA ASP A 214 -27.74 -27.55 -10.19
C ASP A 214 -28.55 -27.73 -8.88
N GLY A 215 -29.22 -26.67 -8.42
CA GLY A 215 -29.97 -26.64 -7.16
C GLY A 215 -29.13 -26.30 -5.93
N THR A 216 -27.82 -26.08 -6.05
CA THR A 216 -26.98 -25.67 -4.91
C THR A 216 -27.40 -24.30 -4.40
N VAL A 217 -27.54 -24.19 -3.08
CA VAL A 217 -27.70 -22.90 -2.41
C VAL A 217 -26.33 -22.30 -2.10
N GLY A 218 -26.14 -21.03 -2.47
CA GLY A 218 -25.00 -20.22 -2.11
C GLY A 218 -25.40 -19.10 -1.16
N ALA A 219 -24.53 -18.77 -0.21
CA ALA A 219 -24.69 -17.63 0.69
C ALA A 219 -23.38 -16.84 0.76
N ASN A 220 -23.48 -15.51 0.76
CA ASN A 220 -22.38 -14.58 0.99
C ASN A 220 -22.80 -13.60 2.09
N LEU A 221 -21.93 -13.36 3.07
CA LEU A 221 -22.13 -12.35 4.11
C LEU A 221 -20.86 -11.53 4.24
N PHE A 222 -20.97 -10.21 4.17
CA PHE A 222 -19.80 -9.33 4.20
C PHE A 222 -20.05 -7.95 4.79
N VAL A 223 -18.98 -7.35 5.28
CA VAL A 223 -18.95 -5.99 5.81
C VAL A 223 -18.23 -5.08 4.82
N SER A 224 -18.73 -3.84 4.65
CA SER A 224 -18.13 -2.81 3.80
C SER A 224 -17.71 -1.60 4.62
N VAL A 225 -16.42 -1.29 4.64
CA VAL A 225 -15.80 -0.22 5.43
C VAL A 225 -15.25 0.88 4.50
N PRO A 226 -15.72 2.13 4.61
CA PRO A 226 -15.24 3.25 3.79
C PRO A 226 -13.97 3.88 4.37
N LEU A 227 -12.80 3.51 3.87
CA LEU A 227 -11.50 3.99 4.37
C LEU A 227 -11.22 5.47 4.09
N ASN A 228 -11.92 6.09 3.15
CA ASN A 228 -11.83 7.53 2.91
C ASN A 228 -12.77 8.35 3.81
N GLN A 229 -13.52 7.72 4.72
CA GLN A 229 -14.21 8.42 5.80
C GLN A 229 -13.30 8.45 7.03
N LYS A 230 -13.11 9.65 7.60
CA LYS A 230 -12.14 9.90 8.68
C LYS A 230 -12.49 9.19 9.98
N GLU A 231 -13.75 9.27 10.38
CA GLU A 231 -14.24 8.71 11.63
C GLU A 231 -15.56 7.98 11.40
N PHE A 232 -15.54 6.65 11.55
CA PHE A 232 -16.76 5.85 11.55
C PHE A 232 -17.37 5.76 12.96
N ILE A 233 -16.54 5.84 14.00
CA ILE A 233 -16.94 5.85 15.40
C ILE A 233 -16.67 7.23 16.00
N PRO A 234 -17.69 7.96 16.48
CA PRO A 234 -17.50 9.30 17.02
C PRO A 234 -16.72 9.31 18.35
N LYS A 235 -16.01 10.41 18.62
CA LYS A 235 -15.04 10.55 19.71
C LYS A 235 -15.62 11.18 20.98
N PHE A 236 -16.66 10.58 21.56
CA PHE A 236 -17.36 11.15 22.72
C PHE A 236 -16.59 11.07 24.05
N ASP A 237 -15.55 10.23 24.15
CA ASP A 237 -14.71 10.09 25.35
C ASP A 237 -13.48 11.02 25.32
N GLU A 238 -13.45 12.02 24.43
CA GLU A 238 -12.42 13.05 24.46
C GLU A 238 -12.60 13.98 25.67
N PRO A 239 -11.50 14.41 26.31
CA PRO A 239 -11.57 15.42 27.36
C PRO A 239 -12.35 16.65 26.88
N ALA A 240 -13.27 17.14 27.71
CA ALA A 240 -14.08 18.30 27.39
C ALA A 240 -13.21 19.50 27.00
N VAL A 241 -13.65 20.25 26.00
CA VAL A 241 -13.08 21.56 25.66
C VAL A 241 -13.14 22.44 26.92
N MET A 242 -12.05 23.14 27.25
CA MET A 242 -12.00 24.01 28.42
C MET A 242 -13.16 25.02 28.38
N ALA A 243 -14.16 24.82 29.26
CA ALA A 243 -15.39 25.62 29.29
C ALA A 243 -15.21 27.00 29.96
N SER A 244 -14.16 27.17 30.77
CA SER A 244 -13.83 28.45 31.42
C SER A 244 -12.32 28.69 31.40
N LEU A 245 -11.88 29.83 30.87
CA LEU A 245 -10.48 30.24 30.91
C LEU A 245 -10.16 30.75 32.33
N PRO A 246 -9.09 30.26 32.99
CA PRO A 246 -8.66 30.85 34.25
C PRO A 246 -8.23 32.32 34.01
N PRO A 247 -8.30 33.18 35.04
CA PRO A 247 -7.77 34.54 34.91
C PRO A 247 -6.28 34.48 34.56
N ARG A 248 -5.90 35.14 33.45
CA ARG A 248 -4.51 35.16 32.96
C ARG A 248 -3.64 36.03 33.87
N PRO A 249 -2.45 35.58 34.28
CA PRO A 249 -1.55 36.36 35.11
C PRO A 249 -0.91 37.52 34.34
N THR A 250 -0.32 38.47 35.06
CA THR A 250 0.68 39.39 34.48
C THR A 250 2.02 38.68 34.31
N GLU A 251 2.93 39.23 33.50
CA GLU A 251 4.28 38.70 33.32
C GLU A 251 5.05 38.64 34.66
N GLN A 252 4.92 39.68 35.50
CA GLN A 252 5.52 39.69 36.83
C GLN A 252 4.96 38.57 37.73
N GLN A 253 3.64 38.35 37.72
CA GLN A 253 3.02 37.25 38.47
C GLN A 253 3.49 35.88 37.98
N TRP A 254 3.65 35.71 36.66
CA TRP A 254 4.15 34.47 36.07
C TRP A 254 5.56 34.12 36.55
N HIS A 255 6.46 35.10 36.63
CA HIS A 255 7.84 34.89 37.10
C HIS A 255 7.94 34.76 38.61
N ASN A 256 7.14 35.50 39.38
CA ASN A 256 7.23 35.53 40.84
C ASN A 256 6.47 34.38 41.52
N ASP A 257 5.36 33.93 40.94
CA ASP A 257 4.53 32.87 41.51
C ASP A 257 4.60 31.60 40.64
N THR A 258 5.25 30.56 41.20
CA THR A 258 5.39 29.26 40.53
C THR A 258 4.05 28.56 40.30
N GLN A 259 2.96 28.93 40.99
CA GLN A 259 1.65 28.32 40.84
C GLN A 259 1.09 28.47 39.43
N TYR A 260 1.29 29.60 38.75
CA TYR A 260 0.82 29.80 37.38
C TYR A 260 1.50 28.84 36.38
N ARG A 261 2.83 28.70 36.51
CA ARG A 261 3.61 27.73 35.73
C ARG A 261 3.22 26.28 36.03
N ARG A 262 2.95 25.95 37.30
CA ARG A 262 2.43 24.62 37.69
C ARG A 262 1.03 24.34 37.13
N ASN A 263 0.17 25.36 37.02
CA ASN A 263 -1.17 25.21 36.47
C ASN A 263 -1.12 24.88 34.97
N LEU A 264 -0.28 25.57 34.19
CA LEU A 264 -0.05 25.23 32.78
C LEU A 264 0.45 23.78 32.64
N LEU A 265 1.47 23.41 33.41
CA LEU A 265 2.04 22.06 33.40
C LEU A 265 0.98 20.98 33.74
N ARG A 266 0.15 21.22 34.76
CA ARG A 266 -0.95 20.33 35.14
C ARG A 266 -2.01 20.22 34.04
N ALA A 267 -2.39 21.33 33.41
CA ALA A 267 -3.37 21.36 32.33
C ALA A 267 -2.90 20.57 31.10
N LEU A 268 -1.63 20.73 30.72
CA LEU A 268 -1.01 19.94 29.65
C LEU A 268 -0.90 18.46 30.03
N SER A 269 -0.44 18.13 31.24
CA SER A 269 -0.29 16.73 31.70
C SER A 269 -1.62 15.97 31.72
N LYS A 270 -2.72 16.63 32.12
CA LYS A 270 -4.10 16.09 32.07
C LYS A 270 -4.59 15.75 30.66
N GLN A 271 -3.91 16.24 29.63
CA GLN A 271 -4.22 16.04 28.21
C GLN A 271 -3.18 15.14 27.52
N ASP A 272 -2.52 14.28 28.30
CA ASP A 272 -1.54 13.26 27.86
C ASP A 272 -0.26 13.80 27.22
N PHE A 273 0.04 15.08 27.45
CA PHE A 273 1.34 15.66 27.13
C PHE A 273 2.39 15.22 28.16
N ARG A 274 3.58 14.90 27.68
CA ARG A 274 4.73 14.40 28.44
C ARG A 274 6.00 15.08 27.93
N ASP A 275 7.08 14.98 28.72
CA ASP A 275 8.34 15.70 28.46
C ASP A 275 8.17 17.20 28.20
N ILE A 276 7.21 17.81 28.91
CA ILE A 276 6.80 19.20 28.71
C ILE A 276 7.90 20.14 29.19
N ARG A 277 8.32 21.03 28.30
CA ARG A 277 9.19 22.18 28.57
C ARG A 277 8.53 23.42 28.01
N PHE A 278 8.65 24.53 28.72
CA PHE A 278 8.20 25.81 28.22
C PHE A 278 9.11 26.92 28.74
N ASN A 279 9.19 28.01 28.00
CA ASN A 279 9.91 29.20 28.38
C ASN A 279 9.13 30.43 27.87
N LEU A 280 9.11 31.50 28.66
CA LEU A 280 8.56 32.79 28.26
C LEU A 280 9.72 33.75 28.02
N SER A 281 9.88 34.19 26.77
CA SER A 281 10.91 35.18 26.39
C SER A 281 10.22 36.42 25.83
N GLY A 282 10.12 37.47 26.63
CA GLY A 282 9.35 38.67 26.30
C GLY A 282 7.88 38.32 26.07
N THR A 283 7.35 38.59 24.87
CA THR A 283 5.94 38.30 24.52
C THR A 283 5.72 36.93 23.87
N THR A 284 6.75 36.09 23.78
CA THR A 284 6.69 34.79 23.08
C THR A 284 6.76 33.65 24.09
N LEU A 285 5.72 32.83 24.12
CA LEU A 285 5.67 31.59 24.91
C LEU A 285 6.07 30.41 24.03
N GLN A 286 7.20 29.79 24.33
CA GLN A 286 7.69 28.61 23.63
C GLN A 286 7.33 27.36 24.44
N LEU A 287 6.82 26.33 23.76
CA LEU A 287 6.52 25.01 24.32
C LEU A 287 7.23 23.93 23.52
N SER A 288 7.83 22.95 24.20
CA SER A 288 8.36 21.72 23.63
C SER A 288 7.74 20.54 24.35
N LEU A 289 7.06 19.65 23.63
CA LEU A 289 6.26 18.59 24.24
C LEU A 289 6.07 17.37 23.33
N THR A 290 5.79 16.24 23.95
CA THR A 290 5.38 15.00 23.28
C THR A 290 3.96 14.64 23.70
N ASN A 291 3.10 14.25 22.77
CA ASN A 291 1.78 13.68 23.11
C ASN A 291 1.80 12.17 22.90
N THR A 292 1.29 11.43 23.88
CA THR A 292 1.30 9.95 23.86
C THR A 292 0.02 9.32 23.32
N ARG A 293 -1.03 10.13 23.12
CA ARG A 293 -2.37 9.67 22.77
C ARG A 293 -2.82 10.14 21.39
N ILE A 294 -2.64 11.41 21.07
CA ILE A 294 -3.13 12.01 19.83
C ILE A 294 -2.19 11.62 18.67
N SER A 295 -2.78 11.19 17.56
CA SER A 295 -2.03 10.70 16.40
C SER A 295 -1.67 11.80 15.37
N LYS A 296 -2.46 12.88 15.31
CA LYS A 296 -2.32 13.97 14.32
C LYS A 296 -1.49 15.15 14.88
N PRO A 297 -0.39 15.57 14.21
CA PRO A 297 0.47 16.68 14.65
C PRO A 297 -0.26 18.01 14.82
N SER A 298 -1.10 18.38 13.85
CA SER A 298 -1.93 19.58 13.88
C SER A 298 -2.81 19.64 15.13
N ARG A 299 -3.49 18.54 15.45
CA ARG A 299 -4.35 18.42 16.63
C ARG A 299 -3.55 18.49 17.94
N ILE A 300 -2.36 17.90 17.98
CA ILE A 300 -1.40 18.04 19.10
C ILE A 300 -1.07 19.53 19.30
N ALA A 301 -0.67 20.22 18.23
CA ALA A 301 -0.27 21.61 18.27
C ALA A 301 -1.42 22.53 18.70
N GLY A 302 -2.60 22.36 18.11
CA GLY A 302 -3.77 23.18 18.43
C GLY A 302 -4.27 22.98 19.86
N ARG A 303 -4.30 21.73 20.36
CA ARG A 303 -4.66 21.47 21.76
C ARG A 303 -3.65 22.09 22.74
N ALA A 304 -2.36 21.95 22.45
CA ALA A 304 -1.31 22.60 23.24
C ALA A 304 -1.44 24.13 23.21
N ALA A 305 -1.65 24.71 22.03
CA ALA A 305 -1.79 26.15 21.84
C ALA A 305 -3.04 26.71 22.55
N ARG A 306 -4.16 25.99 22.55
CA ARG A 306 -5.38 26.34 23.31
C ARG A 306 -5.10 26.40 24.81
N ILE A 307 -4.43 25.39 25.36
CA ILE A 307 -4.08 25.33 26.79
C ILE A 307 -3.07 26.42 27.12
N ALA A 308 -2.07 26.63 26.28
CA ALA A 308 -1.09 27.70 26.43
C ALA A 308 -1.78 29.07 26.45
N LEU A 309 -2.66 29.35 25.50
CA LEU A 309 -3.42 30.61 25.42
C LEU A 309 -4.25 30.88 26.69
N ALA A 310 -4.82 29.83 27.29
CA ALA A 310 -5.61 29.93 28.51
C ALA A 310 -4.79 30.25 29.77
N HIS A 311 -3.51 29.86 29.80
CA HIS A 311 -2.66 29.98 30.98
C HIS A 311 -1.53 31.02 30.83
N ALA A 312 -1.23 31.45 29.61
CA ALA A 312 -0.17 32.41 29.32
C ALA A 312 -0.50 33.81 29.86
N PRO A 313 0.50 34.65 30.14
CA PRO A 313 0.28 36.03 30.57
C PRO A 313 -0.50 36.86 29.55
N PHE A 314 -1.26 37.85 30.01
CA PHE A 314 -2.13 38.70 29.15
C PHE A 314 -1.38 39.41 28.00
N GLY A 315 -0.07 39.66 28.13
CA GLY A 315 0.77 40.30 27.11
C GLY A 315 1.40 39.35 26.07
N THR A 316 1.10 38.05 26.12
CA THR A 316 1.66 37.07 25.16
C THR A 316 1.09 37.32 23.77
N ARG A 317 1.97 37.55 22.78
CA ARG A 317 1.62 37.83 21.38
C ARG A 317 1.88 36.67 20.44
N GLU A 318 2.79 35.78 20.84
CA GLU A 318 3.21 34.64 20.04
C GLU A 318 3.27 33.38 20.90
N ILE A 319 2.79 32.27 20.35
CA ILE A 319 2.91 30.95 20.94
C ILE A 319 3.64 30.05 19.94
N VAL A 320 4.72 29.41 20.36
CA VAL A 320 5.45 28.45 19.52
C VAL A 320 5.30 27.07 20.14
N VAL A 321 4.67 26.14 19.43
CA VAL A 321 4.53 24.74 19.86
C VAL A 321 5.44 23.85 19.04
N THR A 322 6.49 23.34 19.68
CA THR A 322 7.42 22.37 19.11
C THR A 322 7.05 20.97 19.56
N ILE A 323 6.71 20.11 18.60
CA ILE A 323 6.40 18.71 18.85
C ILE A 323 7.69 17.90 18.83
N GLU A 324 7.95 17.17 19.91
CA GLU A 324 9.09 16.28 20.05
C GLU A 324 8.69 14.81 19.99
N GLN A 325 9.60 13.99 19.45
CA GLN A 325 9.53 12.53 19.41
C GLN A 325 10.89 11.97 19.84
N ASN A 326 10.92 11.13 20.87
CA ASN A 326 12.15 10.49 21.39
C ASN A 326 13.29 11.50 21.70
N GLY A 327 12.95 12.71 22.16
CA GLY A 327 13.90 13.79 22.47
C GLY A 327 14.41 14.60 21.26
N SER A 328 13.95 14.27 20.05
CA SER A 328 14.22 15.04 18.83
C SER A 328 13.02 15.93 18.49
N SER A 329 13.29 17.19 18.16
CA SER A 329 12.25 18.14 17.74
C SER A 329 11.94 17.91 16.27
N ILE A 330 10.67 17.65 15.95
CA ILE A 330 10.28 17.21 14.60
C ILE A 330 9.62 18.34 13.80
N GLN A 331 8.71 19.07 14.43
CA GLN A 331 7.89 20.09 13.77
C GLN A 331 7.47 21.17 14.77
N SER A 332 7.54 22.42 14.34
CA SER A 332 7.13 23.59 15.13
C SER A 332 5.98 24.32 14.44
N TYR A 333 5.00 24.68 15.25
CA TYR A 333 3.85 25.51 14.89
C TYR A 333 4.01 26.87 15.56
N GLU A 334 4.12 27.92 14.77
CA GLU A 334 4.29 29.30 15.25
C GLU A 334 2.97 30.04 15.05
N PHE A 335 2.32 30.37 16.16
CA PHE A 335 1.10 31.16 16.20
C PHE A 335 1.47 32.61 16.50
N THR A 336 1.67 33.41 15.46
CA THR A 336 2.16 34.80 15.59
C THR A 336 1.06 35.82 15.91
N ASP A 337 -0.20 35.38 15.92
CA ASP A 337 -1.37 36.19 16.25
C ASP A 337 -2.27 35.41 17.21
N THR A 338 -2.10 35.67 18.50
CA THR A 338 -2.88 35.03 19.58
C THR A 338 -4.35 35.44 19.57
N ASP A 339 -4.69 36.61 19.03
CA ASP A 339 -6.07 37.07 18.94
C ASP A 339 -6.80 36.32 17.82
N ALA A 340 -6.16 36.15 16.66
CA ALA A 340 -6.65 35.29 15.59
C ALA A 340 -6.82 33.84 16.08
N LEU A 341 -5.86 33.31 16.84
CA LEU A 341 -5.94 31.98 17.44
C LEU A 341 -7.11 31.84 18.42
N SER A 342 -7.29 32.84 19.29
CA SER A 342 -8.44 32.90 20.22
C SER A 342 -9.78 32.94 19.47
N ASN A 343 -9.86 33.78 18.43
CA ASN A 343 -11.04 33.92 17.58
C ASN A 343 -11.33 32.65 16.77
N TYR A 344 -10.31 31.88 16.42
CA TYR A 344 -10.53 30.58 15.79
C TYR A 344 -11.11 29.57 16.80
N PHE A 345 -10.52 29.46 17.99
CA PHE A 345 -11.02 28.53 19.00
C PHE A 345 -12.41 28.87 19.55
N ASN A 346 -12.82 30.14 19.48
CA ASN A 346 -14.18 30.57 19.84
C ASN A 346 -15.19 30.47 18.68
N GLY A 347 -14.74 30.05 17.48
CA GLY A 347 -15.58 29.88 16.29
C GLY A 347 -15.83 31.15 15.48
N SER A 348 -15.24 32.29 15.82
CA SER A 348 -15.42 33.58 15.14
C SER A 348 -14.48 33.79 13.93
N LEU A 349 -13.42 32.99 13.79
CA LEU A 349 -12.47 33.04 12.68
C LEU A 349 -12.41 31.68 11.97
N SER A 350 -12.44 31.68 10.62
CA SER A 350 -12.28 30.45 9.84
C SER A 350 -10.82 29.96 9.85
N ARG A 351 -10.64 28.64 9.72
CA ARG A 351 -9.32 28.01 9.57
C ARG A 351 -8.51 28.59 8.42
N GLU A 352 -9.15 28.88 7.29
CA GLU A 352 -8.46 29.47 6.11
C GLU A 352 -7.84 30.83 6.43
N LYS A 353 -8.51 31.65 7.25
CA LYS A 353 -7.97 32.95 7.69
C LYS A 353 -6.86 32.75 8.71
N LEU A 354 -7.04 31.83 9.67
CA LEU A 354 -6.01 31.48 10.65
C LEU A 354 -4.75 30.92 9.99
N ALA A 355 -4.89 30.11 8.93
CA ALA A 355 -3.76 29.51 8.23
C ALA A 355 -2.76 30.55 7.68
N ARG A 356 -3.21 31.80 7.45
CA ARG A 356 -2.35 32.91 7.00
C ARG A 356 -1.49 33.50 8.12
N THR A 357 -1.78 33.18 9.38
CA THR A 357 -1.06 33.66 10.57
C THR A 357 -0.26 32.56 11.27
N ILE A 358 -0.26 31.33 10.73
CA ILE A 358 0.49 30.20 11.28
C ILE A 358 1.64 29.85 10.37
N THR A 359 2.84 29.73 10.94
CA THR A 359 4.00 29.17 10.23
C THR A 359 4.28 27.76 10.76
N ILE A 360 4.40 26.78 9.85
CA ILE A 360 4.78 25.41 10.18
C ILE A 360 6.17 25.15 9.60
N ARG A 361 7.15 24.85 10.45
CA ARG A 361 8.54 24.62 10.02
C ARG A 361 9.23 23.50 10.79
N GLN A 362 10.33 23.01 10.22
CA GLN A 362 11.24 22.13 10.93
C GLN A 362 12.13 22.97 11.88
N PRO A 363 12.22 22.61 13.17
CA PRO A 363 13.08 23.31 14.13
C PRO A 363 14.55 23.02 13.88
N SER A 364 15.44 23.95 14.27
CA SER A 364 16.88 23.68 14.34
C SER A 364 17.23 22.95 15.65
N PRO A 365 18.32 22.15 15.71
CA PRO A 365 18.77 21.55 16.97
C PRO A 365 19.02 22.56 18.10
N ASN A 366 19.50 23.77 17.76
CA ASN A 366 19.82 24.83 18.73
C ASN A 366 18.59 25.54 19.33
N GLU A 367 17.40 25.32 18.78
CA GLU A 367 16.14 25.92 19.26
C GLU A 367 15.50 25.08 20.39
N GLN A 368 16.12 23.97 20.78
CA GLN A 368 15.60 23.09 21.81
C GLN A 368 15.69 23.73 23.20
N LEU A 369 14.55 23.85 23.87
CA LEU A 369 14.45 24.35 25.24
C LEU A 369 15.22 23.43 26.22
N GLN A 370 16.07 24.04 27.06
CA GLN A 370 16.77 23.36 28.15
C GLN A 370 15.82 23.05 29.32
N LYS A 371 16.22 22.10 30.19
CA LYS A 371 15.33 21.40 31.13
C LYS A 371 15.13 22.13 32.47
N ASP A 372 15.86 23.21 32.72
CA ASP A 372 16.16 23.65 34.09
C ASP A 372 14.93 24.17 34.87
N GLU A 373 13.96 24.85 34.25
CA GLU A 373 12.75 25.30 34.97
C GLU A 373 11.67 24.22 35.13
N ALA A 374 11.52 23.29 34.19
CA ALA A 374 10.41 22.32 34.19
C ALA A 374 10.69 21.10 35.08
N ALA A 375 11.96 20.69 35.22
CA ALA A 375 12.34 19.57 36.07
C ALA A 375 12.06 19.86 37.56
N GLU A 376 12.40 21.05 38.06
CA GLU A 376 12.09 21.46 39.43
C GLU A 376 10.58 21.47 39.71
N LEU A 377 9.77 21.92 38.74
CA LEU A 377 8.30 21.94 38.82
C LEU A 377 7.67 20.53 38.76
N LEU A 378 8.29 19.57 38.06
CA LEU A 378 7.84 18.18 37.95
C LEU A 378 8.11 17.38 39.24
N THR A 379 9.26 17.59 39.91
CA THR A 379 9.55 16.97 41.22
C THR A 379 8.53 17.36 42.30
N ALA A 380 7.90 18.52 42.15
CA ALA A 380 6.86 19.01 43.06
C ALA A 380 5.45 18.44 42.80
N LEU A 381 5.30 17.53 41.82
CA LEU A 381 4.03 16.92 41.41
C LEU A 381 4.08 15.39 41.49
N ASP A 382 4.56 14.86 42.62
CA ASP A 382 4.72 13.42 42.88
C ASP A 382 3.42 12.62 42.64
N ASP A 383 2.26 13.23 42.89
CA ASP A 383 0.93 12.62 42.64
C ASP A 383 0.63 12.32 41.16
N MET A 384 1.34 12.96 40.23
CA MET A 384 1.20 12.73 38.78
C MET A 384 2.34 11.88 38.19
N ARG A 385 3.23 11.37 39.04
CA ARG A 385 4.44 10.68 38.60
C ARG A 385 4.16 9.41 37.80
N TYR A 386 3.08 8.70 38.13
CA TYR A 386 2.66 7.49 37.42
C TYR A 386 1.19 7.54 37.05
N SER A 387 0.88 7.23 35.78
CA SER A 387 -0.47 7.00 35.31
C SER A 387 -0.61 5.54 34.89
N THR A 388 -1.61 4.83 35.44
CA THR A 388 -1.97 3.47 35.02
C THR A 388 -3.18 3.55 34.10
N GLU A 389 -3.09 2.91 32.94
CA GLU A 389 -4.17 2.87 31.97
C GLU A 389 -4.41 1.42 31.52
N LEU A 390 -5.65 0.95 31.64
CA LEU A 390 -6.10 -0.28 31.03
C LEU A 390 -6.83 0.07 29.73
N GLN A 391 -6.36 -0.43 28.60
CA GLN A 391 -7.01 -0.26 27.30
C GLN A 391 -7.49 -1.62 26.79
N ALA A 392 -8.77 -1.71 26.42
CA ALA A 392 -9.27 -2.83 25.62
C ALA A 392 -8.89 -2.60 24.15
N GLY A 393 -8.31 -3.61 23.49
CA GLY A 393 -7.80 -3.51 22.12
C GLY A 393 -6.57 -2.59 21.98
N GLY A 394 -5.38 -3.19 22.00
CA GLY A 394 -4.11 -2.52 21.68
C GLY A 394 -3.56 -2.94 20.32
N GLY A 395 -2.52 -2.25 19.83
CA GLY A 395 -1.97 -2.44 18.47
C GLY A 395 -1.44 -3.84 18.18
N SER A 396 -1.27 -4.20 16.91
CA SER A 396 -0.62 -5.44 16.44
C SER A 396 -1.18 -6.78 16.98
N GLY A 397 -2.51 -6.89 17.12
CA GLY A 397 -3.18 -8.13 17.54
C GLY A 397 -3.33 -8.28 19.05
N GLU A 398 -3.27 -7.19 19.82
CA GLU A 398 -3.51 -7.22 21.26
C GLU A 398 -5.01 -7.24 21.57
N LEU A 399 -5.45 -8.18 22.42
CA LEU A 399 -6.84 -8.23 22.88
C LEU A 399 -7.14 -7.11 23.91
N GLY A 400 -6.10 -6.61 24.57
CA GLY A 400 -6.08 -5.50 25.52
C GLY A 400 -4.65 -5.25 26.00
N GLN A 401 -4.39 -4.10 26.60
CA GLN A 401 -3.09 -3.78 27.17
C GLN A 401 -3.23 -3.03 28.51
N LEU A 402 -2.39 -3.41 29.47
CA LEU A 402 -2.13 -2.63 30.68
C LEU A 402 -0.87 -1.80 30.43
N THR A 403 -0.97 -0.48 30.56
CA THR A 403 0.19 0.41 30.45
C THR A 403 0.35 1.24 31.72
N ILE A 404 1.54 1.22 32.30
CA ILE A 404 1.96 2.11 33.39
C ILE A 404 2.98 3.07 32.81
N ARG A 405 2.73 4.38 32.90
CA ARG A 405 3.59 5.42 32.32
C ARG A 405 4.05 6.41 33.36
N ASP A 406 5.25 6.94 33.19
CA ASP A 406 5.73 8.10 33.95
C ASP A 406 5.54 9.43 33.19
N THR A 407 5.94 10.54 33.82
CA THR A 407 5.93 11.88 33.20
C THR A 407 7.06 12.12 32.19
N GLY A 408 8.11 11.29 32.23
CA GLY A 408 9.38 11.42 31.51
C GLY A 408 9.49 10.63 30.20
N LEU A 409 8.45 9.89 29.80
CA LEU A 409 8.30 8.99 28.64
C LEU A 409 8.61 7.50 28.90
N SER A 410 8.98 7.13 30.13
CA SER A 410 9.14 5.72 30.48
C SER A 410 7.77 5.05 30.59
N ASN A 411 7.67 3.81 30.12
CA ASN A 411 6.45 3.05 30.22
C ASN A 411 6.70 1.54 30.32
N LEU A 412 5.85 0.87 31.11
CA LEU A 412 5.71 -0.57 31.15
C LEU A 412 4.39 -0.94 30.48
N ARG A 413 4.42 -1.86 29.53
CA ARG A 413 3.26 -2.38 28.82
C ARG A 413 3.19 -3.88 29.00
N ILE A 414 1.99 -4.39 29.27
CA ILE A 414 1.70 -5.82 29.29
C ILE A 414 0.48 -6.07 28.40
N SER A 415 0.62 -6.94 27.40
CA SER A 415 -0.44 -7.21 26.44
C SER A 415 -0.42 -8.66 25.95
N PRO A 416 -1.56 -9.40 25.99
CA PRO A 416 -1.70 -10.65 25.23
C PRO A 416 -1.76 -10.34 23.73
N LYS A 417 -0.98 -11.07 22.92
CA LYS A 417 -0.87 -10.92 21.46
C LYS A 417 -1.15 -12.24 20.75
N ILE A 418 -1.74 -12.13 19.56
CA ILE A 418 -1.89 -13.25 18.63
C ILE A 418 -1.07 -13.01 17.36
N GLY A 419 -0.15 -13.93 17.05
CA GLY A 419 0.53 -14.03 15.77
C GLY A 419 -0.18 -15.05 14.88
N THR A 420 -0.26 -14.77 13.58
CA THR A 420 -0.76 -15.72 12.58
C THR A 420 0.25 -15.86 11.44
N TYR A 421 0.46 -17.09 10.98
CA TYR A 421 1.40 -17.41 9.92
C TYR A 421 0.67 -18.24 8.88
N PHE A 422 0.66 -17.73 7.65
CA PHE A 422 -0.04 -18.37 6.55
C PHE A 422 0.94 -19.10 5.65
N ASN A 423 0.49 -20.19 5.04
CA ASN A 423 1.17 -20.84 3.93
C ASN A 423 2.51 -21.50 4.30
N ASP A 424 2.43 -22.51 5.17
CA ASP A 424 3.52 -23.43 5.49
C ASP A 424 3.26 -24.83 4.90
N PRO A 425 4.30 -25.59 4.50
CA PRO A 425 4.15 -26.96 4.01
C PRO A 425 3.44 -27.94 4.98
N SER A 426 3.45 -27.66 6.28
CA SER A 426 2.83 -28.47 7.36
C SER A 426 1.44 -27.97 7.80
N GLY A 427 0.90 -26.90 7.21
CA GLY A 427 -0.37 -26.31 7.61
C GLY A 427 -0.72 -24.99 6.93
N VAL A 428 -2.00 -24.78 6.60
CA VAL A 428 -2.48 -23.55 5.96
C VAL A 428 -2.32 -22.33 6.88
N LEU A 429 -2.68 -22.48 8.16
CA LEU A 429 -2.70 -21.43 9.16
C LEU A 429 -2.03 -21.95 10.44
N LYS A 430 -0.96 -21.29 10.84
CA LYS A 430 -0.35 -21.43 12.17
C LYS A 430 -0.64 -20.19 12.99
N TYR A 431 -0.62 -20.33 14.31
CA TYR A 431 -0.88 -19.25 15.24
C TYR A 431 -0.01 -19.37 16.49
N ASP A 432 0.19 -18.24 17.15
CA ASP A 432 0.92 -18.10 18.41
C ASP A 432 0.20 -17.08 19.29
N LEU A 433 -0.34 -17.51 20.42
CA LEU A 433 -0.90 -16.67 21.47
C LEU A 433 0.14 -16.56 22.58
N TYR A 434 0.59 -15.33 22.84
CA TYR A 434 1.64 -15.06 23.82
C TYR A 434 1.35 -13.80 24.63
N LEU A 435 1.83 -13.78 25.87
CA LEU A 435 1.85 -12.58 26.69
C LEU A 435 3.15 -11.82 26.42
N HIS A 436 3.03 -10.55 26.04
CA HIS A 436 4.15 -9.66 25.78
C HIS A 436 4.27 -8.64 26.91
N SER A 437 5.46 -8.49 27.49
CA SER A 437 5.76 -7.44 28.46
C SER A 437 6.91 -6.59 27.94
N GLY A 438 6.68 -5.30 27.75
CA GLY A 438 7.67 -4.34 27.25
C GLY A 438 7.92 -3.23 28.26
N LEU A 439 9.18 -2.92 28.54
CA LEU A 439 9.61 -1.78 29.35
C LEU A 439 10.45 -0.85 28.46
N THR A 440 9.98 0.38 28.28
CA THR A 440 10.78 1.48 27.76
C THR A 440 11.17 2.38 28.92
N ALA A 441 12.46 2.50 29.20
CA ALA A 441 13.00 3.38 30.23
C ALA A 441 13.83 4.49 29.57
N ARG A 442 13.57 5.75 29.90
CA ARG A 442 14.38 6.86 29.44
C ARG A 442 15.53 7.10 30.41
N LEU A 443 16.77 6.87 29.97
CA LEU A 443 17.97 7.09 30.80
C LEU A 443 18.45 8.54 30.73
N ALA A 444 18.38 9.14 29.55
CA ALA A 444 18.70 10.53 29.31
C ALA A 444 17.79 11.08 28.21
N ARG A 445 17.91 12.38 27.88
CA ARG A 445 16.94 13.07 27.01
C ARG A 445 16.65 12.33 25.70
N ASN A 446 17.70 11.79 25.07
CA ASN A 446 17.63 11.08 23.79
C ASN A 446 18.10 9.62 23.91
N THR A 447 18.20 9.09 25.13
CA THR A 447 18.73 7.74 25.40
C THR A 447 17.63 6.89 26.02
N PHE A 448 17.25 5.82 25.34
CA PHE A 448 16.16 4.93 25.74
C PHE A 448 16.67 3.51 25.84
N VAL A 449 16.28 2.81 26.90
CA VAL A 449 16.43 1.37 27.03
C VAL A 449 15.08 0.74 26.76
N GLU A 450 15.04 -0.23 25.86
CA GLU A 450 13.87 -1.02 25.54
C GLU A 450 14.13 -2.48 25.88
N LEU A 451 13.37 -3.01 26.83
CA LEU A 451 13.34 -4.42 27.18
C LEU A 451 12.00 -4.99 26.75
N ALA A 452 11.99 -6.20 26.20
CA ALA A 452 10.76 -6.93 25.96
C ALA A 452 10.94 -8.42 26.27
N ALA A 453 10.00 -8.95 27.05
CA ALA A 453 9.88 -10.35 27.36
C ALA A 453 8.60 -10.91 26.73
N THR A 454 8.62 -12.19 26.37
CA THR A 454 7.49 -12.87 25.74
C THR A 454 7.31 -14.22 26.38
N ALA A 455 6.06 -14.54 26.74
CA ALA A 455 5.66 -15.81 27.35
C ALA A 455 4.57 -16.44 26.49
N THR A 456 4.93 -17.50 25.76
CA THR A 456 4.00 -18.21 24.89
C THR A 456 3.02 -19.03 25.71
N VAL A 457 1.72 -18.79 25.47
CA VAL A 457 0.61 -19.45 26.16
C VAL A 457 0.18 -20.66 25.35
N LEU A 458 -0.09 -20.46 24.06
CA LEU A 458 -0.58 -21.48 23.14
C LEU A 458 -0.07 -21.21 21.73
N GLU A 459 0.54 -22.19 21.07
CA GLU A 459 0.97 -22.05 19.69
C GLU A 459 0.95 -23.41 18.97
N ASN A 460 0.97 -23.38 17.64
CA ASN A 460 1.12 -24.58 16.80
C ASN A 460 2.17 -24.41 15.68
N VAL A 461 3.03 -23.40 15.79
CA VAL A 461 4.15 -23.15 14.88
C VAL A 461 5.26 -24.17 15.13
N SER A 462 5.51 -24.55 16.39
CA SER A 462 6.51 -25.54 16.80
C SER A 462 6.24 -26.95 16.24
N THR A 463 5.00 -27.23 15.83
CA THR A 463 4.62 -28.50 15.18
C THR A 463 5.17 -28.62 13.76
N VAL A 464 5.77 -27.57 13.21
CA VAL A 464 6.51 -27.63 11.95
C VAL A 464 7.83 -28.35 12.24
N THR A 465 7.88 -29.65 11.94
CA THR A 465 9.06 -30.51 12.17
C THR A 465 9.93 -30.67 10.93
N GLN A 466 9.47 -30.16 9.79
CA GLN A 466 10.25 -30.16 8.56
C GLN A 466 11.39 -29.17 8.70
N ALA A 467 12.63 -29.64 8.48
CA ALA A 467 13.77 -28.75 8.41
C ALA A 467 13.54 -27.69 7.31
N SER A 468 14.03 -26.47 7.55
CA SER A 468 14.05 -25.44 6.52
C SER A 468 14.71 -25.99 5.27
N ASN A 469 14.04 -25.81 4.13
CA ASN A 469 14.59 -26.17 2.83
C ASN A 469 15.40 -25.03 2.20
N SER A 470 15.57 -23.89 2.87
CA SER A 470 16.34 -22.77 2.34
C SER A 470 17.81 -23.13 2.18
N GLU A 471 18.40 -22.84 1.02
CA GLU A 471 19.85 -23.00 0.78
C GLU A 471 20.64 -21.74 1.12
N LEU A 472 19.94 -20.63 1.39
CA LEU A 472 20.55 -19.40 1.88
C LEU A 472 20.88 -19.54 3.38
N PRO A 473 21.74 -18.70 3.95
CA PRO A 473 21.84 -18.63 5.41
C PRO A 473 20.46 -18.45 6.04
N HIS A 474 20.12 -19.31 7.01
CA HIS A 474 18.81 -19.28 7.66
C HIS A 474 18.71 -18.03 8.53
N VAL A 475 17.95 -17.04 8.06
CA VAL A 475 17.79 -15.73 8.74
C VAL A 475 16.37 -15.51 9.25
N ARG A 476 15.39 -16.22 8.71
CA ARG A 476 13.97 -16.24 9.12
C ARG A 476 13.38 -17.64 9.12
N SER A 477 13.92 -18.54 8.31
CA SER A 477 13.35 -19.87 8.10
C SER A 477 13.36 -20.79 9.34
N ASP A 478 14.25 -20.54 10.30
CA ASP A 478 14.34 -21.31 11.56
C ASP A 478 13.31 -20.90 12.63
N ILE A 479 12.30 -20.07 12.34
CA ILE A 479 11.34 -19.57 13.36
C ILE A 479 10.64 -20.69 14.14
N ALA A 480 10.40 -21.86 13.52
CA ALA A 480 9.81 -23.00 14.21
C ALA A 480 10.69 -23.51 15.38
N ASP A 481 12.02 -23.45 15.23
CA ASP A 481 12.97 -23.84 16.28
C ASP A 481 12.98 -22.83 17.43
N TYR A 482 12.92 -21.54 17.11
CA TYR A 482 12.77 -20.48 18.14
C TYR A 482 11.49 -20.66 18.96
N LYS A 483 10.37 -21.02 18.32
CA LYS A 483 9.10 -21.28 19.03
C LYS A 483 9.12 -22.57 19.84
N ARG A 484 9.84 -23.59 19.39
CA ARG A 484 9.97 -24.87 20.11
C ARG A 484 10.83 -24.75 21.37
N ASP A 485 11.96 -24.05 21.26
CA ASP A 485 12.92 -23.96 22.36
C ASP A 485 12.61 -22.80 23.34
N GLY A 486 11.90 -21.77 22.87
CA GLY A 486 11.70 -20.50 23.57
C GLY A 486 10.25 -20.26 24.00
N ARG A 487 9.80 -20.91 25.09
CA ARG A 487 8.48 -20.58 25.68
C ARG A 487 8.47 -19.26 26.45
N TYR A 488 9.61 -18.92 27.06
CA TYR A 488 9.85 -17.65 27.76
C TYR A 488 11.11 -17.03 27.18
N THR A 489 10.97 -15.93 26.46
CA THR A 489 12.09 -15.33 25.71
C THR A 489 12.25 -13.86 26.06
N LEU A 490 13.51 -13.41 26.12
CA LEU A 490 13.83 -12.00 26.09
C LEU A 490 13.88 -11.58 24.61
N SER A 491 12.75 -11.14 24.07
CA SER A 491 12.61 -10.83 22.65
C SER A 491 13.32 -9.53 22.24
N ARG A 492 13.54 -8.60 23.18
CA ARG A 492 14.30 -7.37 22.95
C ARG A 492 15.03 -6.91 24.21
N ALA A 493 16.24 -6.37 24.03
CA ALA A 493 16.99 -5.67 25.07
C ALA A 493 18.00 -4.73 24.39
N VAL A 494 17.58 -3.51 24.07
CA VAL A 494 18.33 -2.56 23.25
C VAL A 494 18.46 -1.21 23.93
N VAL A 495 19.60 -0.55 23.73
CA VAL A 495 19.80 0.85 24.06
C VAL A 495 19.77 1.64 22.76
N ASN A 496 18.91 2.66 22.69
CA ASN A 496 18.71 3.55 21.55
C ASN A 496 19.14 4.97 21.92
N GLN A 497 20.02 5.56 21.10
CA GLN A 497 20.44 6.95 21.19
C GLN A 497 19.95 7.69 19.95
N TYR A 498 19.13 8.74 20.12
CA TYR A 498 18.64 9.57 19.03
C TYR A 498 19.39 10.90 18.93
N PHE A 499 19.49 11.42 17.71
CA PHE A 499 20.19 12.65 17.37
C PHE A 499 19.32 13.51 16.45
N HIS A 500 19.27 14.81 16.73
CA HIS A 500 18.78 15.83 15.82
C HIS A 500 20.01 16.61 15.36
N LEU A 501 20.51 16.28 14.16
CA LEU A 501 21.83 16.70 13.70
C LEU A 501 21.78 18.07 13.02
N ASP A 502 20.74 18.31 12.24
CA ASP A 502 20.44 19.58 11.56
C ASP A 502 18.95 19.62 11.18
N LYS A 503 18.47 20.73 10.61
CA LYS A 503 17.11 20.86 10.08
C LYS A 503 16.80 19.71 9.12
N GLY A 504 15.83 18.89 9.49
CA GLY A 504 15.41 17.74 8.69
C GLY A 504 16.39 16.58 8.69
N LEU A 505 17.51 16.64 9.44
CA LEU A 505 18.52 15.60 9.53
C LEU A 505 18.50 14.94 10.91
N TYR A 506 18.09 13.68 10.95
CA TYR A 506 17.92 12.89 12.16
C TYR A 506 18.84 11.67 12.16
N GLY A 507 19.32 11.27 13.33
CA GLY A 507 20.19 10.11 13.50
C GLY A 507 19.74 9.20 14.64
N ARG A 508 20.13 7.92 14.56
CA ARG A 508 19.99 6.92 15.63
C ARG A 508 21.23 6.06 15.68
N ALA A 509 21.67 5.73 16.89
CA ALA A 509 22.60 4.65 17.16
C ALA A 509 21.97 3.66 18.16
N SER A 510 22.15 2.36 17.94
CA SER A 510 21.56 1.33 18.78
C SER A 510 22.50 0.17 19.03
N ALA A 511 22.38 -0.45 20.20
CA ALA A 511 23.15 -1.64 20.56
C ALA A 511 22.34 -2.57 21.49
N GLY A 512 22.43 -3.88 21.26
CA GLY A 512 21.83 -4.90 22.13
C GLY A 512 21.12 -6.02 21.37
N LEU A 513 20.11 -6.63 21.99
CA LEU A 513 19.24 -7.63 21.37
C LEU A 513 18.10 -6.92 20.64
N TYR A 514 18.18 -6.85 19.30
CA TYR A 514 17.23 -6.10 18.47
C TYR A 514 15.87 -6.81 18.37
N GLU A 515 15.93 -8.13 18.17
CA GLU A 515 14.76 -9.01 17.99
C GLU A 515 15.06 -10.43 18.46
N GLU A 516 14.08 -11.33 18.37
CA GLU A 516 14.20 -12.75 18.79
C GLU A 516 15.39 -13.46 18.11
N MET A 517 15.65 -13.16 16.83
CA MET A 517 16.69 -13.83 16.05
C MET A 517 18.03 -13.10 16.00
N TYR A 518 18.09 -11.80 16.32
CA TYR A 518 19.30 -11.00 16.12
C TYR A 518 19.59 -10.04 17.28
N GLY A 519 20.87 -9.98 17.65
CA GLY A 519 21.44 -8.87 18.40
C GLY A 519 22.54 -8.20 17.58
N GLY A 520 22.87 -6.97 17.89
CA GLY A 520 23.84 -6.20 17.11
C GLY A 520 24.09 -4.80 17.61
N VAL A 521 24.83 -4.07 16.78
CA VAL A 521 25.11 -2.64 16.92
C VAL A 521 25.00 -1.99 15.55
N GLY A 522 24.39 -0.81 15.49
CA GLY A 522 24.16 -0.14 14.22
C GLY A 522 23.53 1.23 14.38
N GLY A 523 23.15 1.83 13.27
CA GLY A 523 22.56 3.16 13.26
C GLY A 523 21.83 3.48 11.98
N GLN A 524 21.06 4.56 12.03
CA GLN A 524 20.30 5.07 10.90
C GLN A 524 20.43 6.59 10.84
N VAL A 525 20.53 7.13 9.63
CA VAL A 525 20.43 8.58 9.37
C VAL A 525 19.29 8.81 8.40
N LEU A 526 18.41 9.76 8.70
CA LEU A 526 17.28 10.19 7.87
C LEU A 526 17.46 11.66 7.52
N TYR A 527 17.35 11.98 6.24
CA TYR A 527 17.24 13.35 5.74
C TYR A 527 15.86 13.56 5.10
N GLN A 528 15.11 14.51 5.66
CA GLN A 528 13.84 15.03 5.16
C GLN A 528 14.00 16.52 4.86
N PRO A 529 14.17 16.93 3.60
CA PRO A 529 14.13 18.33 3.23
C PRO A 529 12.77 18.96 3.58
N ASP A 530 12.78 20.22 3.99
CA ASP A 530 11.55 20.95 4.34
C ASP A 530 10.67 21.16 3.09
N GLY A 531 9.39 20.81 3.22
CA GLY A 531 8.40 20.94 2.13
C GLY A 531 8.60 20.01 0.93
N ALA A 532 9.61 19.15 0.91
CA ALA A 532 9.84 18.24 -0.21
C ALA A 532 9.08 16.91 -0.03
N PRO A 533 8.46 16.36 -1.09
CA PRO A 533 7.76 15.07 -1.04
C PRO A 533 8.72 13.86 -1.05
N VAL A 534 10.00 14.07 -0.72
CA VAL A 534 11.05 13.07 -0.79
C VAL A 534 11.80 12.96 0.53
N SER A 535 12.14 11.74 0.93
CA SER A 535 12.99 11.47 2.10
C SER A 535 14.07 10.45 1.74
N PHE A 536 15.23 10.58 2.37
CA PHE A 536 16.37 9.68 2.16
C PHE A 536 16.82 9.12 3.51
N ASP A 537 17.00 7.81 3.61
CA ASP A 537 17.58 7.22 4.81
C ASP A 537 18.69 6.21 4.50
N LEU A 538 19.64 6.07 5.43
CA LEU A 538 20.72 5.07 5.37
C LEU A 538 20.78 4.36 6.72
N ALA A 539 20.56 3.05 6.71
CA ALA A 539 20.68 2.18 7.86
C ALA A 539 21.85 1.20 7.70
N VAL A 540 22.71 1.11 8.72
CA VAL A 540 23.86 0.20 8.74
C VAL A 540 23.89 -0.53 10.08
N ASP A 541 23.84 -1.86 10.05
CA ASP A 541 23.81 -2.69 11.25
C ASP A 541 24.77 -3.87 11.13
N TRP A 542 25.61 -4.06 12.16
CA TRP A 542 26.36 -5.29 12.39
C TRP A 542 25.55 -6.20 13.30
N LEU A 543 25.30 -7.43 12.86
CA LEU A 543 24.33 -8.33 13.47
C LEU A 543 24.92 -9.72 13.68
N LYS A 544 24.54 -10.33 14.80
CA LYS A 544 24.85 -11.71 15.15
C LYS A 544 23.57 -12.45 15.50
N GLN A 545 23.41 -13.65 14.94
CA GLN A 545 22.21 -14.47 15.15
C GLN A 545 22.17 -15.02 16.58
N ARG A 546 21.01 -14.97 17.22
CA ARG A 546 20.78 -15.41 18.60
C ARG A 546 20.49 -16.91 18.68
N GLY A 547 20.72 -17.52 19.84
CA GLY A 547 20.27 -18.87 20.15
C GLY A 547 18.74 -19.00 20.15
N THR A 548 18.22 -20.19 19.89
CA THR A 548 16.77 -20.48 19.76
C THR A 548 16.01 -20.41 21.07
N ALA A 549 16.67 -20.65 22.21
CA ALA A 549 16.06 -20.58 23.54
C ALA A 549 15.66 -19.16 24.00
N GLY A 550 16.00 -18.12 23.22
CA GLY A 550 15.62 -16.73 23.53
C GLY A 550 16.38 -16.09 24.70
N ASP A 551 17.54 -16.65 25.07
CA ASP A 551 18.47 -16.10 26.06
C ASP A 551 19.55 -15.20 25.40
N PHE A 552 20.68 -14.97 26.10
CA PHE A 552 21.80 -14.14 25.65
C PHE A 552 22.84 -14.89 24.80
N ARG A 553 22.62 -16.18 24.48
CA ARG A 553 23.54 -16.94 23.64
C ARG A 553 23.41 -16.50 22.17
N PHE A 554 24.51 -16.65 21.45
CA PHE A 554 24.58 -16.37 20.02
C PHE A 554 25.06 -17.60 19.25
N ARG A 555 24.57 -17.74 18.02
CA ARG A 555 25.06 -18.68 17.02
C ARG A 555 26.25 -18.07 16.27
N ASP A 556 26.93 -18.86 15.45
CA ASP A 556 28.12 -18.42 14.72
C ASP A 556 27.82 -17.47 13.56
N TYR A 557 26.57 -17.46 13.07
CA TYR A 557 26.18 -16.61 11.96
C TYR A 557 26.24 -15.12 12.35
N LYS A 558 26.98 -14.36 11.55
CA LYS A 558 27.13 -12.90 11.64
C LYS A 558 26.99 -12.25 10.28
N THR A 559 26.43 -11.06 10.23
CA THR A 559 26.23 -10.31 8.98
C THR A 559 26.31 -8.81 9.21
N THR A 560 26.49 -8.06 8.13
CA THR A 560 26.40 -6.60 8.14
C THR A 560 25.41 -6.20 7.06
N THR A 561 24.33 -5.52 7.47
CA THR A 561 23.36 -4.94 6.56
C THR A 561 23.69 -3.47 6.34
N ALA A 562 23.52 -3.00 5.11
CA ALA A 562 23.68 -1.60 4.76
C ALA A 562 22.63 -1.30 3.69
N ILE A 563 21.64 -0.48 4.02
CA ILE A 563 20.46 -0.24 3.20
C ILE A 563 20.27 1.26 3.08
N ALA A 564 20.33 1.76 1.85
CA ALA A 564 19.91 3.12 1.51
C ALA A 564 18.47 3.08 1.00
N SER A 565 17.62 3.97 1.50
CA SER A 565 16.23 4.09 1.07
C SER A 565 15.94 5.47 0.49
N LEU A 566 15.09 5.48 -0.52
CA LEU A 566 14.43 6.64 -1.10
C LEU A 566 12.92 6.47 -0.90
N HIS A 567 12.29 7.47 -0.27
CA HIS A 567 10.85 7.55 -0.10
C HIS A 567 10.33 8.70 -0.92
N TYR A 568 9.37 8.42 -1.81
CA TYR A 568 8.74 9.43 -2.64
C TYR A 568 7.23 9.43 -2.39
N ARG A 569 6.70 10.55 -1.90
CA ARG A 569 5.27 10.74 -1.62
C ARG A 569 4.57 11.38 -2.81
N ILE A 570 3.36 10.93 -3.07
CA ILE A 570 2.43 11.51 -4.05
C ILE A 570 1.22 11.98 -3.23
N PRO A 571 1.29 13.19 -2.64
CA PRO A 571 0.39 13.58 -1.56
C PRO A 571 -1.08 13.61 -2.00
N SER A 572 -1.27 14.03 -3.24
CA SER A 572 -2.56 14.15 -3.89
C SER A 572 -3.34 12.82 -4.00
N GLN A 573 -2.68 11.65 -3.95
CA GLN A 573 -3.30 10.31 -3.97
C GLN A 573 -3.12 9.54 -2.64
N GLY A 574 -2.36 10.10 -1.70
CA GLY A 574 -1.92 9.42 -0.48
C GLY A 574 -0.99 8.24 -0.75
N ILE A 575 -0.27 8.22 -1.87
CA ILE A 575 0.62 7.12 -2.24
C ILE A 575 2.05 7.42 -1.78
N THR A 576 2.75 6.40 -1.29
CA THR A 576 4.20 6.46 -1.07
C THR A 576 4.88 5.33 -1.85
N ALA A 577 5.84 5.69 -2.69
CA ALA A 577 6.73 4.75 -3.36
C ALA A 577 8.08 4.74 -2.63
N THR A 578 8.53 3.57 -2.19
CA THR A 578 9.79 3.40 -1.47
C THR A 578 10.71 2.44 -2.22
N VAL A 579 11.97 2.82 -2.37
CA VAL A 579 13.03 1.94 -2.88
C VAL A 579 14.08 1.78 -1.80
N ARG A 580 14.39 0.54 -1.40
CA ARG A 580 15.42 0.21 -0.42
C ARG A 580 16.49 -0.65 -1.08
N ALA A 581 17.72 -0.17 -1.20
CA ALA A 581 18.78 -0.86 -1.92
C ALA A 581 20.01 -1.07 -1.05
N GLY A 582 20.63 -2.24 -1.17
CA GLY A 582 21.84 -2.58 -0.42
C GLY A 582 21.95 -4.06 -0.08
N ARG A 583 22.56 -4.35 1.08
CA ARG A 583 22.83 -5.72 1.55
C ARG A 583 21.85 -6.14 2.64
N PHE A 584 21.18 -7.27 2.43
CA PHE A 584 20.16 -7.87 3.27
C PHE A 584 20.75 -8.92 4.23
N LEU A 585 19.90 -9.45 5.14
CA LEU A 585 20.32 -10.34 6.24
C LEU A 585 21.04 -11.61 5.77
N ALA A 586 20.56 -12.24 4.70
CA ALA A 586 21.16 -13.45 4.12
C ALA A 586 22.43 -13.15 3.29
N ARG A 587 22.99 -11.95 3.42
CA ARG A 587 24.16 -11.40 2.69
C ARG A 587 23.92 -11.20 1.21
N ASP A 588 22.69 -11.33 0.75
CA ASP A 588 22.28 -11.02 -0.60
C ASP A 588 22.18 -9.50 -0.80
N GLU A 589 22.50 -9.06 -2.01
CA GLU A 589 22.51 -7.65 -2.40
C GLU A 589 21.43 -7.41 -3.46
N GLY A 590 20.70 -6.32 -3.33
CA GLY A 590 19.58 -6.04 -4.22
C GLY A 590 18.83 -4.78 -3.87
N ALA A 591 17.59 -4.73 -4.36
CA ALA A 591 16.65 -3.67 -4.05
C ALA A 591 15.25 -4.23 -3.76
N ARG A 592 14.58 -3.64 -2.77
CA ARG A 592 13.17 -3.79 -2.48
C ARG A 592 12.41 -2.57 -2.98
N PHE A 593 11.32 -2.83 -3.69
CA PHE A 593 10.38 -1.82 -4.14
C PHE A 593 9.09 -1.99 -3.34
N GLU A 594 8.66 -0.92 -2.67
CA GLU A 594 7.44 -0.89 -1.87
C GLU A 594 6.53 0.22 -2.41
N MET A 595 5.24 -0.05 -2.47
CA MET A 595 4.23 0.95 -2.82
C MET A 595 3.09 0.82 -1.83
N SER A 596 2.73 1.91 -1.17
CA SER A 596 1.63 1.96 -0.22
C SER A 596 0.70 3.13 -0.52
N ARG A 597 -0.57 2.98 -0.14
CA ARG A 597 -1.58 4.03 -0.16
C ARG A 597 -2.16 4.20 1.24
N ARG A 598 -2.13 5.43 1.73
CA ARG A 598 -2.78 5.87 2.96
C ARG A 598 -4.09 6.58 2.64
N PHE A 599 -5.18 6.11 3.22
CA PHE A 599 -6.52 6.68 3.08
C PHE A 599 -6.79 7.76 4.14
N GLN A 600 -7.88 8.53 4.01
CA GLN A 600 -8.19 9.61 4.95
C GLN A 600 -8.46 9.14 6.39
N SER A 601 -8.93 7.89 6.58
CA SER A 601 -9.00 7.22 7.88
C SER A 601 -7.63 6.98 8.53
N GLY A 602 -6.54 7.18 7.78
CA GLY A 602 -5.18 6.85 8.17
C GLY A 602 -4.81 5.39 7.95
N VAL A 603 -5.76 4.53 7.55
CA VAL A 603 -5.48 3.16 7.11
C VAL A 603 -4.51 3.20 5.93
N GLU A 604 -3.48 2.37 5.98
CA GLU A 604 -2.47 2.24 4.95
C GLU A 604 -2.46 0.82 4.41
N VAL A 605 -2.45 0.65 3.10
CA VAL A 605 -2.33 -0.64 2.44
C VAL A 605 -1.18 -0.58 1.45
N GLY A 606 -0.31 -1.58 1.46
CA GLY A 606 0.84 -1.61 0.57
C GLY A 606 1.27 -2.99 0.15
N ALA A 607 2.19 -3.02 -0.80
CA ALA A 607 2.81 -4.23 -1.30
C ALA A 607 4.30 -3.98 -1.53
N TRP A 608 5.10 -5.04 -1.41
CA TRP A 608 6.51 -4.99 -1.76
C TRP A 608 6.93 -6.15 -2.65
N TYR A 609 8.01 -5.92 -3.38
CA TYR A 609 8.68 -6.90 -4.19
C TYR A 609 10.20 -6.68 -4.12
N THR A 610 10.92 -7.73 -3.75
CA THR A 610 12.36 -7.68 -3.53
C THR A 610 13.10 -8.43 -4.62
N VAL A 611 14.08 -7.78 -5.24
CA VAL A 611 14.97 -8.36 -6.24
C VAL A 611 16.38 -8.32 -5.71
N THR A 612 16.92 -9.48 -5.36
CA THR A 612 18.31 -9.60 -4.91
C THR A 612 19.09 -10.60 -5.75
N ASN A 613 20.38 -10.66 -5.47
CA ASN A 613 21.30 -11.62 -6.06
C ASN A 613 21.19 -13.02 -5.43
N GLY A 614 20.35 -13.21 -4.39
CA GLY A 614 20.08 -14.47 -3.70
C GLY A 614 19.46 -15.54 -4.61
N HIS A 615 19.75 -16.81 -4.34
CA HIS A 615 19.32 -17.96 -5.12
C HIS A 615 18.52 -18.94 -4.25
N ASP A 616 17.34 -18.51 -3.80
CA ASP A 616 16.42 -19.42 -3.13
C ASP A 616 15.67 -20.27 -4.18
N ILE A 617 16.20 -21.45 -4.47
CA ILE A 617 15.65 -22.35 -5.51
C ILE A 617 14.61 -23.33 -4.94
N THR A 618 14.24 -23.19 -3.68
CA THR A 618 13.39 -24.14 -2.98
C THR A 618 11.95 -23.68 -2.99
N SER A 619 11.01 -24.62 -3.13
CA SER A 619 9.59 -24.33 -3.35
C SER A 619 9.08 -23.26 -2.36
N PRO A 620 8.48 -22.17 -2.85
CA PRO A 620 7.93 -21.96 -4.20
C PRO A 620 8.94 -21.53 -5.29
N GLY A 621 10.22 -21.37 -4.95
CA GLY A 621 11.31 -21.22 -5.90
C GLY A 621 11.62 -22.50 -6.66
N THR A 622 12.31 -22.36 -7.78
CA THR A 622 12.87 -23.47 -8.57
C THR A 622 14.27 -23.10 -9.08
N PRO A 623 15.11 -24.05 -9.50
CA PRO A 623 16.42 -23.75 -10.11
C PRO A 623 16.32 -22.78 -11.31
N SER A 624 15.23 -22.87 -12.08
CA SER A 624 14.98 -21.99 -13.25
C SER A 624 14.27 -20.67 -12.91
N LYS A 625 13.67 -20.55 -11.71
CA LYS A 625 13.08 -19.31 -11.20
C LYS A 625 13.24 -19.30 -9.68
N PRO A 626 14.37 -18.77 -9.18
CA PRO A 626 14.54 -18.57 -7.75
C PRO A 626 13.39 -17.73 -7.19
N TYR A 627 12.99 -18.06 -5.97
CA TYR A 627 12.01 -17.29 -5.21
C TYR A 627 12.51 -15.86 -5.00
N ARG A 628 11.56 -14.94 -4.97
CA ARG A 628 11.78 -13.52 -4.70
C ARG A 628 10.80 -13.12 -3.63
N ASP A 629 11.31 -12.48 -2.60
CA ASP A 629 10.52 -11.96 -1.50
C ASP A 629 9.48 -10.96 -2.03
N LYS A 630 8.25 -11.17 -1.59
CA LYS A 630 7.08 -10.37 -1.99
C LYS A 630 5.99 -10.54 -0.95
N GLY A 631 5.24 -9.48 -0.73
CA GLY A 631 4.14 -9.51 0.22
C GLY A 631 3.23 -8.30 0.10
N ILE A 632 2.14 -8.36 0.86
CA ILE A 632 1.21 -7.26 1.06
C ILE A 632 1.11 -6.96 2.54
N PHE A 633 0.84 -5.71 2.89
CA PHE A 633 0.59 -5.30 4.27
C PHE A 633 -0.56 -4.31 4.36
N MET A 634 -1.14 -4.24 5.54
CA MET A 634 -2.16 -3.29 5.92
C MET A 634 -1.86 -2.79 7.33
N THR A 635 -1.88 -1.49 7.52
CA THR A 635 -1.78 -0.82 8.83
C THR A 635 -3.07 -0.06 9.08
N VAL A 636 -3.71 -0.33 10.21
CA VAL A 636 -5.00 0.22 10.60
C VAL A 636 -4.81 1.03 11.89
N PRO A 637 -4.93 2.36 11.85
CA PRO A 637 -5.02 3.16 13.06
C PRO A 637 -6.22 2.75 13.89
N LEU A 638 -6.03 2.46 15.17
CA LEU A 638 -7.12 1.97 16.01
C LEU A 638 -8.07 3.10 16.45
N ASN A 639 -7.66 4.36 16.31
CA ASN A 639 -8.51 5.50 16.64
C ASN A 639 -9.81 5.51 15.83
N ILE A 640 -9.84 4.98 14.61
CA ILE A 640 -11.08 4.88 13.82
C ILE A 640 -12.10 3.88 14.40
N MET A 641 -11.67 3.01 15.31
CA MET A 641 -12.46 1.94 15.95
C MET A 641 -12.78 2.22 17.43
N LEU A 642 -12.39 3.39 17.96
CA LEU A 642 -12.55 3.73 19.37
C LEU A 642 -13.28 5.06 19.55
N THR A 643 -13.90 5.24 20.72
CA THR A 643 -14.59 6.47 21.15
C THR A 643 -13.64 7.55 21.68
N ARG A 644 -12.32 7.29 21.65
CA ARG A 644 -11.23 8.19 22.05
C ARG A 644 -10.08 8.10 21.05
N ASP A 645 -9.28 9.17 20.92
CA ASP A 645 -8.08 9.14 20.08
C ASP A 645 -6.99 8.24 20.67
N THR A 646 -6.20 7.65 19.79
CA THR A 646 -5.05 6.80 20.14
C THR A 646 -3.99 6.84 19.04
N ALA A 647 -2.72 6.80 19.43
CA ALA A 647 -1.61 6.65 18.52
C ALA A 647 -1.33 5.19 18.16
N ALA A 648 -2.14 4.25 18.69
CA ALA A 648 -1.98 2.82 18.43
C ALA A 648 -2.39 2.44 17.00
N THR A 649 -1.57 1.59 16.37
CA THR A 649 -1.83 1.04 15.04
C THR A 649 -1.82 -0.49 15.08
N GLY A 650 -2.70 -1.12 14.31
CA GLY A 650 -2.69 -2.55 14.04
C GLY A 650 -2.08 -2.81 12.67
N SER A 651 -1.00 -3.59 12.59
CA SER A 651 -0.40 -3.97 11.31
C SER A 651 -0.56 -5.46 11.05
N TYR A 652 -0.91 -5.80 9.82
CA TYR A 652 -1.02 -7.15 9.33
C TYR A 652 -0.25 -7.27 8.02
N GLY A 653 0.57 -8.31 7.89
CA GLY A 653 1.38 -8.58 6.71
C GLY A 653 1.18 -10.01 6.23
N LEU A 654 1.11 -10.19 4.91
CA LEU A 654 1.04 -11.50 4.29
C LEU A 654 2.24 -11.68 3.36
N SER A 655 3.15 -12.56 3.77
CA SER A 655 4.28 -13.02 2.97
C SER A 655 4.66 -14.45 3.38
N PRO A 656 5.34 -15.23 2.52
CA PRO A 656 5.91 -16.51 2.93
C PRO A 656 6.93 -16.33 4.06
N TRP A 657 6.63 -16.89 5.24
CA TRP A 657 7.43 -16.69 6.45
C TRP A 657 8.65 -17.61 6.59
N THR A 658 8.77 -18.63 5.74
CA THR A 658 9.88 -19.60 5.75
C THR A 658 11.02 -19.24 4.77
N ARG A 659 11.08 -17.99 4.29
CA ARG A 659 12.01 -17.58 3.22
C ARG A 659 13.03 -16.57 3.70
N ASP A 660 14.28 -16.75 3.26
CA ASP A 660 15.44 -15.98 3.75
C ASP A 660 15.91 -14.88 2.79
N VAL A 661 15.53 -14.95 1.51
CA VAL A 661 15.94 -13.99 0.48
C VAL A 661 15.37 -12.60 0.74
N GLY A 662 16.18 -11.54 0.60
CA GLY A 662 15.72 -10.16 0.69
C GLY A 662 15.20 -9.73 2.07
N GLN A 663 15.52 -10.48 3.13
CA GLN A 663 15.03 -10.21 4.47
C GLN A 663 15.80 -9.07 5.15
N MET A 664 15.07 -8.21 5.84
CA MET A 664 15.61 -7.10 6.62
C MET A 664 15.51 -7.39 8.11
N VAL A 665 16.47 -6.88 8.89
CA VAL A 665 16.37 -6.89 10.35
C VAL A 665 15.24 -5.95 10.78
N ASN A 666 14.53 -6.30 11.85
CA ASN A 666 13.62 -5.36 12.46
C ASN A 666 14.42 -4.26 13.18
N SER A 667 14.49 -3.08 12.57
CA SER A 667 15.22 -1.91 13.09
C SER A 667 14.68 -1.50 14.47
N PRO A 668 15.53 -1.36 15.51
CA PRO A 668 15.10 -0.99 16.85
C PRO A 668 14.86 0.54 16.95
N GLY A 669 13.80 1.01 16.30
CA GLY A 669 13.45 2.44 16.25
C GLY A 669 13.72 3.06 14.88
N ASP A 670 13.02 2.58 13.85
CA ASP A 670 13.11 3.14 12.49
C ASP A 670 12.70 4.62 12.47
N ILE A 671 13.67 5.51 12.21
CA ILE A 671 13.45 6.96 12.28
C ILE A 671 12.39 7.39 11.27
N TYR A 672 12.42 6.82 10.06
CA TYR A 672 11.43 7.15 9.02
C TYR A 672 10.00 6.88 9.49
N SER A 673 9.73 5.71 10.07
CA SER A 673 8.40 5.38 10.61
C SER A 673 7.92 6.38 11.68
N HIS A 674 8.82 6.89 12.52
CA HIS A 674 8.49 7.82 13.60
C HIS A 674 8.23 9.24 13.09
N VAL A 675 9.02 9.66 12.09
CA VAL A 675 9.08 11.05 11.63
C VAL A 675 8.13 11.31 10.45
N SER A 676 7.95 10.34 9.56
CA SER A 676 7.15 10.47 8.33
C SER A 676 5.73 10.98 8.59
N ARG A 677 5.08 10.53 9.68
CA ARG A 677 3.72 10.93 10.06
C ARG A 677 3.55 12.43 10.30
N TYR A 678 4.62 13.11 10.75
CA TYR A 678 4.59 14.54 11.05
C TYR A 678 4.58 15.37 9.77
N PHE A 679 5.43 14.97 8.82
CA PHE A 679 5.53 15.65 7.54
C PHE A 679 4.38 15.27 6.58
N SER A 680 3.81 14.07 6.68
CA SER A 680 2.60 13.69 5.91
C SER A 680 1.45 14.67 6.09
N ASN A 681 1.20 15.12 7.31
CA ASN A 681 0.08 16.03 7.58
C ASN A 681 0.22 17.36 6.82
N ARG A 682 1.47 17.85 6.67
CA ARG A 682 1.81 19.09 5.94
C ARG A 682 1.95 18.89 4.43
N GLU A 683 2.30 17.70 3.96
CA GLU A 683 2.45 17.44 2.52
C GLU A 683 1.11 17.05 1.88
N ASP A 684 0.29 16.25 2.57
CA ASP A 684 -1.02 15.79 2.06
C ASP A 684 -2.09 16.90 2.15
N HIS A 685 -1.90 17.87 3.04
CA HIS A 685 -2.80 18.98 3.35
C HIS A 685 -2.01 20.24 3.74
N ASP A 686 -2.61 21.23 4.37
CA ASP A 686 -1.96 22.47 4.83
C ASP A 686 -1.26 22.34 6.21
N GLY A 687 -1.22 21.14 6.79
CA GLY A 687 -0.66 20.91 8.13
C GLY A 687 -1.54 21.33 9.30
N LEU A 688 -2.78 21.77 9.07
CA LEU A 688 -3.69 22.34 10.09
C LEU A 688 -4.97 21.52 10.29
N VAL A 689 -5.03 20.27 9.80
CA VAL A 689 -6.22 19.42 9.83
C VAL A 689 -6.69 19.16 11.26
N GLU A 690 -7.93 19.49 11.62
CA GLU A 690 -8.49 19.30 12.97
C GLU A 690 -7.69 20.01 14.09
N LEU A 691 -7.06 21.13 13.77
CA LEU A 691 -6.30 21.94 14.73
C LEU A 691 -7.14 22.28 15.98
N GLY A 692 -8.42 22.61 15.80
CA GLY A 692 -9.35 22.98 16.86
C GLY A 692 -10.17 21.85 17.49
N ASP A 693 -9.84 20.58 17.29
CA ASP A 693 -10.69 19.44 17.70
C ASP A 693 -12.10 19.45 17.09
N HIS A 694 -12.29 20.13 15.96
CA HIS A 694 -13.55 20.19 15.20
C HIS A 694 -13.29 19.94 13.70
N ASP A 695 -14.29 19.47 12.96
CA ASP A 695 -14.16 19.28 11.52
C ASP A 695 -14.25 20.63 10.79
N ASP A 696 -13.10 21.21 10.51
CA ASP A 696 -12.93 22.49 9.82
C ASP A 696 -12.15 22.36 8.51
N ASN A 697 -12.13 21.15 7.98
CA ASN A 697 -11.41 20.84 6.76
C ASN A 697 -12.08 21.53 5.57
N TYR A 698 -11.41 22.53 5.00
CA TYR A 698 -11.75 23.00 3.66
C TYR A 698 -11.03 22.10 2.64
N PRO A 699 -11.68 21.73 1.53
CA PRO A 699 -10.99 21.04 0.45
C PRO A 699 -10.01 22.03 -0.19
N MET A 700 -8.72 21.93 0.14
CA MET A 700 -7.69 22.47 -0.74
C MET A 700 -7.90 21.84 -2.13
N GLN A 701 -7.94 22.66 -3.16
CA GLN A 701 -7.88 22.17 -4.53
C GLN A 701 -6.56 21.42 -4.66
N ARG A 702 -6.63 20.08 -4.74
CA ARG A 702 -5.44 19.27 -4.98
C ARG A 702 -4.81 19.79 -6.27
N PRO A 703 -3.50 20.11 -6.31
CA PRO A 703 -2.85 20.35 -7.58
C PRO A 703 -3.18 19.15 -8.47
N THR A 704 -3.80 19.42 -9.61
CA THR A 704 -4.17 18.42 -10.60
C THR A 704 -2.90 17.96 -11.30
N SER A 705 -2.07 17.19 -10.58
CA SER A 705 -0.94 16.47 -11.16
C SER A 705 -1.38 15.76 -12.45
N LEU A 706 -0.51 15.74 -13.46
CA LEU A 706 -0.75 15.02 -14.72
C LEU A 706 -1.14 13.54 -14.49
N PHE A 707 -0.77 12.99 -13.33
CA PHE A 707 -1.10 11.65 -12.85
C PHE A 707 -2.58 11.45 -12.43
N PHE A 708 -3.39 12.52 -12.30
CA PHE A 708 -4.84 12.44 -12.07
C PHE A 708 -5.66 12.29 -13.35
N ARG A 709 -5.04 12.38 -14.52
CA ARG A 709 -5.73 12.10 -15.78
C ARG A 709 -6.07 10.62 -15.78
N ARG A 710 -7.37 10.31 -15.69
CA ARG A 710 -7.98 8.96 -15.61
C ARG A 710 -7.11 7.91 -16.32
N PRO A 711 -6.17 7.24 -15.63
CA PRO A 711 -5.05 6.57 -16.29
C PRO A 711 -5.51 5.36 -17.09
N LEU A 712 -6.62 4.75 -16.66
CA LEU A 712 -7.26 3.67 -17.39
C LEU A 712 -8.09 4.13 -18.59
N HIS A 713 -8.74 5.30 -18.51
CA HIS A 713 -9.40 5.89 -19.66
C HIS A 713 -8.36 6.34 -20.69
N ASP A 714 -7.26 6.96 -20.26
CA ASP A 714 -6.15 7.33 -21.14
C ASP A 714 -5.46 6.10 -21.73
N PHE A 715 -5.33 5.00 -20.98
CA PHE A 715 -4.83 3.72 -21.47
C PHE A 715 -5.81 3.03 -22.44
N GLY A 716 -7.11 3.05 -22.15
CA GLY A 716 -8.16 2.53 -23.02
C GLY A 716 -8.27 3.34 -24.31
N ALA A 717 -8.14 4.66 -24.22
CA ALA A 717 -8.03 5.56 -25.36
C ALA A 717 -6.76 5.23 -26.16
N LEU A 718 -5.59 5.10 -25.52
CA LEU A 718 -4.32 4.70 -26.14
C LEU A 718 -4.43 3.37 -26.89
N LEU A 719 -5.11 2.37 -26.31
CA LEU A 719 -5.37 1.08 -26.95
C LEU A 719 -6.37 1.18 -28.10
N ALA A 720 -7.46 1.94 -27.93
CA ALA A 720 -8.51 2.11 -28.94
C ALA A 720 -8.02 2.94 -30.14
N SER A 721 -7.28 4.02 -29.89
CA SER A 721 -6.67 4.84 -30.92
C SER A 721 -5.49 4.12 -31.58
N GLY A 722 -4.72 3.33 -30.83
CA GLY A 722 -3.73 2.40 -31.38
C GLY A 722 -4.36 1.34 -32.29
N ALA A 723 -5.50 0.76 -31.90
CA ALA A 723 -6.27 -0.18 -32.72
C ALA A 723 -6.84 0.48 -33.99
N ALA A 724 -7.34 1.71 -33.88
CA ALA A 724 -7.81 2.50 -35.02
C ALA A 724 -6.66 2.90 -35.98
N ASP A 725 -5.49 3.28 -35.45
CA ASP A 725 -4.29 3.60 -36.24
C ASP A 725 -3.70 2.35 -36.93
N THR A 726 -3.80 1.17 -36.30
CA THR A 726 -3.40 -0.11 -36.92
C THR A 726 -4.23 -0.51 -38.13
N ALA A 727 -5.44 0.05 -38.29
CA ALA A 727 -6.26 -0.11 -39.49
C ALA A 727 -5.87 0.85 -40.63
N SER A 728 -4.91 1.77 -40.43
CA SER A 728 -4.43 2.67 -41.48
C SER A 728 -3.45 1.98 -42.45
N ILE A 729 -3.45 2.41 -43.71
CA ILE A 729 -2.53 1.93 -44.77
C ILE A 729 -1.05 2.10 -44.36
N SER A 730 -0.73 3.10 -43.54
CA SER A 730 0.62 3.33 -43.02
C SER A 730 1.05 2.30 -41.97
N ALA A 731 0.11 1.82 -41.16
CA ALA A 731 0.37 0.82 -40.13
C ALA A 731 0.46 -0.59 -40.71
N LEU A 732 -0.27 -0.90 -41.78
CA LEU A 732 -0.07 -2.15 -42.54
C LEU A 732 1.35 -2.24 -43.14
N LYS A 733 1.90 -1.12 -43.64
CA LYS A 733 3.30 -1.06 -44.11
C LYS A 733 4.30 -1.24 -42.97
N LYS A 734 4.11 -0.54 -41.84
CA LYS A 734 4.95 -0.67 -40.64
C LYS A 734 4.87 -2.08 -40.04
N GLY A 735 3.68 -2.67 -40.02
CA GLY A 735 3.41 -4.04 -39.58
C GLY A 735 4.03 -5.09 -40.49
N ALA A 736 4.00 -4.89 -41.81
CA ALA A 736 4.68 -5.76 -42.77
C ALA A 736 6.21 -5.70 -42.63
N VAL A 737 6.79 -4.50 -42.42
CA VAL A 737 8.22 -4.34 -42.13
C VAL A 737 8.59 -5.00 -40.79
N ALA A 738 7.77 -4.82 -39.75
CA ALA A 738 7.99 -5.46 -38.46
C ALA A 738 7.90 -6.98 -38.54
N GLY A 739 6.89 -7.51 -39.22
CA GLY A 739 6.76 -8.94 -39.50
C GLY A 739 7.95 -9.48 -40.29
N GLY A 740 8.43 -8.74 -41.30
CA GLY A 740 9.62 -9.07 -42.07
C GLY A 740 10.91 -9.09 -41.23
N MET A 741 11.09 -8.12 -40.33
CA MET A 741 12.25 -8.08 -39.43
C MET A 741 12.21 -9.19 -38.38
N ILE A 742 11.04 -9.50 -37.82
CA ILE A 742 10.87 -10.64 -36.89
C ILE A 742 11.14 -11.96 -37.62
N TRP A 743 10.67 -12.10 -38.87
CA TRP A 743 10.93 -13.26 -39.71
C TRP A 743 12.44 -13.41 -40.02
N LEU A 744 13.13 -12.32 -40.38
CA LEU A 744 14.58 -12.33 -40.58
C LEU A 744 15.32 -12.67 -39.29
N ALA A 745 14.92 -12.09 -38.15
CA ALA A 745 15.47 -12.40 -36.84
C ALA A 745 15.27 -13.87 -36.48
N SER A 746 14.14 -14.48 -36.87
CA SER A 746 13.87 -15.89 -36.60
C SER A 746 14.86 -16.83 -37.29
N ARG A 747 15.43 -16.42 -38.43
CA ARG A 747 16.51 -17.18 -39.13
C ARG A 747 17.82 -17.21 -38.34
N LEU A 748 17.98 -16.31 -37.36
CA LEU A 748 19.16 -16.24 -36.51
C LEU A 748 18.94 -16.89 -35.14
N ASP A 749 17.71 -17.33 -34.82
CA ASP A 749 17.36 -17.90 -33.51
C ASP A 749 18.33 -19.03 -33.09
N ASP A 750 18.52 -20.03 -33.95
CA ASP A 750 19.43 -21.16 -33.67
C ASP A 750 20.90 -20.77 -33.65
N LYS A 751 21.30 -19.76 -34.43
CA LYS A 751 22.70 -19.31 -34.49
C LYS A 751 23.05 -18.52 -33.22
N VAL A 752 22.12 -17.70 -32.74
CA VAL A 752 22.27 -16.93 -31.52
C VAL A 752 22.21 -17.86 -30.32
N ASP A 753 21.25 -18.78 -30.25
CA ASP A 753 21.13 -19.76 -29.16
C ASP A 753 22.37 -20.67 -29.04
N ARG A 754 22.91 -21.14 -30.17
CA ARG A 754 24.17 -21.90 -30.20
C ARG A 754 25.38 -21.09 -29.76
N ARG A 755 25.39 -19.77 -29.94
CA ARG A 755 26.49 -18.92 -29.45
C ARG A 755 26.32 -18.62 -27.95
N THR A 756 25.09 -18.43 -27.48
CA THR A 756 24.80 -18.13 -26.08
C THR A 756 24.81 -19.36 -25.18
N SER A 757 24.99 -20.58 -25.72
CA SER A 757 25.12 -21.84 -24.96
C SER A 757 26.54 -22.38 -24.83
N ARG A 758 27.53 -21.84 -25.56
CA ARG A 758 28.88 -22.43 -25.68
C ARG A 758 29.78 -22.32 -24.44
N ALA A 759 29.46 -21.46 -23.49
CA ALA A 759 30.27 -21.26 -22.28
C ALA A 759 29.41 -20.73 -21.13
N GLU A 760 29.73 -21.10 -19.89
CA GLU A 760 29.09 -20.51 -18.71
C GLU A 760 29.37 -18.99 -18.61
N PRO A 761 28.41 -18.17 -18.13
CA PRO A 761 28.65 -16.74 -17.97
C PRO A 761 29.71 -16.47 -16.89
N SER A 762 30.70 -15.64 -17.22
CA SER A 762 31.69 -15.12 -16.27
C SER A 762 31.04 -14.35 -15.12
N LYS A 763 31.77 -14.11 -14.01
CA LYS A 763 31.26 -13.36 -12.85
C LYS A 763 30.73 -11.97 -13.24
N ARG A 764 31.41 -11.27 -14.16
CA ARG A 764 30.97 -9.97 -14.69
C ARG A 764 29.70 -10.11 -15.53
N GLU A 765 29.63 -11.10 -16.43
CA GLU A 765 28.41 -11.36 -17.21
C GLU A 765 27.20 -11.71 -16.33
N ARG A 766 27.38 -12.48 -15.25
CA ARG A 766 26.30 -12.79 -14.30
C ARG A 766 25.74 -11.53 -13.64
N SER A 767 26.61 -10.59 -13.25
CA SER A 767 26.17 -9.29 -12.74
C SER A 767 25.43 -8.47 -13.80
N THR A 768 25.91 -8.47 -15.06
CA THR A 768 25.23 -7.81 -16.19
C THR A 768 23.86 -8.42 -16.48
N ILE A 769 23.73 -9.75 -16.41
CA ILE A 769 22.44 -10.45 -16.57
C ILE A 769 21.48 -10.08 -15.43
N LYS A 770 21.96 -10.06 -14.17
CA LYS A 770 21.15 -9.63 -13.01
C LYS A 770 20.66 -8.19 -13.17
N LEU A 771 21.55 -7.29 -13.58
CA LEU A 771 21.21 -5.89 -13.85
C LEU A 771 20.17 -5.78 -14.97
N GLY A 772 20.41 -6.38 -16.13
CA GLY A 772 19.47 -6.39 -17.26
C GLY A 772 18.10 -6.97 -16.90
N ASN A 773 18.04 -7.93 -15.97
CA ASN A 773 16.78 -8.49 -15.50
C ASN A 773 16.01 -7.58 -14.53
N ALA A 774 16.68 -6.65 -13.86
CA ALA A 774 16.08 -5.68 -12.94
C ALA A 774 15.66 -4.37 -13.62
N LEU A 775 16.33 -3.99 -14.73
CA LEU A 775 16.11 -2.73 -15.45
C LEU A 775 14.64 -2.41 -15.82
N PRO A 776 13.81 -3.34 -16.31
CA PRO A 776 12.42 -3.00 -16.64
C PRO A 776 11.62 -2.53 -15.42
N TRP A 777 11.82 -3.18 -14.27
CA TRP A 777 11.13 -2.87 -13.03
C TRP A 777 11.67 -1.58 -12.40
N ALA A 778 13.00 -1.41 -12.40
CA ALA A 778 13.63 -0.18 -11.97
C ALA A 778 13.16 1.02 -12.82
N GLY A 779 13.07 0.84 -14.14
CA GLY A 779 12.59 1.87 -15.06
C GLY A 779 11.13 2.25 -14.81
N LEU A 780 10.25 1.28 -14.57
CA LEU A 780 8.85 1.55 -14.20
C LEU A 780 8.75 2.31 -12.88
N ALA A 781 9.49 1.88 -11.85
CA ALA A 781 9.49 2.53 -10.54
C ALA A 781 10.00 3.98 -10.62
N VAL A 782 11.13 4.19 -11.32
CA VAL A 782 11.71 5.52 -11.54
C VAL A 782 10.76 6.40 -12.35
N SER A 783 10.15 5.88 -13.41
CA SER A 783 9.16 6.63 -14.20
C SER A 783 7.93 6.98 -13.38
N GLY A 784 7.48 6.08 -12.51
CA GLY A 784 6.38 6.37 -11.57
C GLY A 784 6.71 7.51 -10.61
N ALA A 785 7.90 7.48 -10.01
CA ALA A 785 8.35 8.54 -9.10
C ALA A 785 8.57 9.89 -9.82
N LEU A 786 9.20 9.87 -11.00
CA LEU A 786 9.45 11.09 -11.78
C LEU A 786 8.17 11.66 -12.39
N ALA A 787 7.17 10.83 -12.71
CA ALA A 787 5.88 11.27 -13.25
C ALA A 787 5.06 12.10 -12.27
N THR A 788 5.46 12.07 -11.01
CA THR A 788 4.81 12.78 -9.92
C THR A 788 5.64 13.94 -9.42
N TYR A 789 6.77 14.23 -10.07
CA TYR A 789 7.61 15.37 -9.77
C TYR A 789 6.91 16.65 -10.22
N GLU A 790 6.75 17.61 -9.31
CA GLU A 790 6.08 18.89 -9.58
C GLU A 790 7.07 20.00 -9.98
N GLY A 791 8.38 19.79 -9.83
CA GLY A 791 9.38 20.82 -10.12
C GLY A 791 9.79 20.94 -11.60
N ASP A 792 9.36 20.02 -12.47
CA ASP A 792 9.63 20.05 -13.92
C ASP A 792 8.51 19.30 -14.67
N ASP A 793 7.61 20.07 -15.29
CA ASP A 793 6.49 19.55 -16.07
C ASP A 793 6.92 18.70 -17.27
N ARG A 794 8.06 19.01 -17.88
CA ARG A 794 8.59 18.25 -19.03
C ARG A 794 9.05 16.88 -18.57
N LEU A 795 9.82 16.82 -17.48
CA LEU A 795 10.27 15.56 -16.88
C LEU A 795 9.09 14.72 -16.39
N SER A 796 8.17 15.34 -15.66
CA SER A 796 6.96 14.74 -15.12
C SER A 796 6.10 14.11 -16.22
N ARG A 797 5.83 14.86 -17.30
CA ARG A 797 5.06 14.34 -18.43
C ARG A 797 5.75 13.22 -19.18
N THR A 798 7.07 13.30 -19.31
CA THR A 798 7.86 12.27 -20.01
C THR A 798 7.88 10.98 -19.22
N ALA A 799 8.08 11.09 -17.91
CA ALA A 799 8.04 9.98 -16.98
C ALA A 799 6.64 9.35 -16.91
N TYR A 800 5.57 10.16 -16.96
CA TYR A 800 4.19 9.66 -17.07
C TYR A 800 3.99 8.85 -18.35
N SER A 801 4.48 9.37 -19.48
CA SER A 801 4.45 8.67 -20.77
C SER A 801 5.22 7.36 -20.73
N ALA A 802 6.38 7.34 -20.07
CA ALA A 802 7.21 6.15 -19.88
C ALA A 802 6.53 5.10 -19.00
N LEU A 803 5.86 5.52 -17.91
CA LEU A 803 5.10 4.63 -17.05
C LEU A 803 3.92 4.00 -17.81
N GLN A 804 3.10 4.83 -18.47
CA GLN A 804 1.97 4.36 -19.29
C GLN A 804 2.43 3.39 -20.37
N ALA A 805 3.51 3.74 -21.09
CA ALA A 805 4.09 2.90 -22.12
C ALA A 805 4.59 1.56 -21.58
N GLY A 806 5.30 1.58 -20.45
CA GLY A 806 5.82 0.38 -19.81
C GLY A 806 4.71 -0.57 -19.37
N LEU A 807 3.64 -0.06 -18.74
CA LEU A 807 2.48 -0.86 -18.35
C LEU A 807 1.73 -1.42 -19.56
N ALA A 808 1.54 -0.60 -20.60
CA ALA A 808 0.89 -0.99 -21.84
C ALA A 808 1.65 -2.09 -22.58
N ALA A 809 2.97 -1.91 -22.75
CA ALA A 809 3.84 -2.89 -23.40
C ALA A 809 3.90 -4.20 -22.60
N GLY A 810 3.87 -4.12 -21.27
CA GLY A 810 3.76 -5.29 -20.38
C GLY A 810 2.47 -6.08 -20.63
N ALA A 811 1.31 -5.40 -20.58
CA ALA A 811 0.01 -6.03 -20.81
C ALA A 811 -0.10 -6.64 -22.22
N LEU A 812 0.30 -5.90 -23.26
CA LEU A 812 0.29 -6.37 -24.65
C LEU A 812 1.25 -7.56 -24.85
N SER A 813 2.42 -7.55 -24.21
CA SER A 813 3.37 -8.66 -24.31
C SER A 813 2.86 -9.93 -23.61
N GLU A 814 2.18 -9.82 -22.47
CA GLU A 814 1.62 -10.98 -21.78
C GLU A 814 0.41 -11.56 -22.54
N ALA A 815 -0.43 -10.71 -23.13
CA ALA A 815 -1.48 -11.15 -24.05
C ALA A 815 -0.90 -11.89 -25.27
N GLY A 816 0.17 -11.35 -25.86
CA GLY A 816 0.88 -11.98 -26.97
C GLY A 816 1.43 -13.36 -26.62
N LYS A 817 2.09 -13.51 -25.46
CA LYS A 817 2.61 -14.82 -25.00
C LYS A 817 1.56 -15.90 -24.90
N TRP A 818 0.40 -15.53 -24.40
CA TRP A 818 -0.74 -16.43 -24.32
C TRP A 818 -1.34 -16.74 -25.70
N ALA A 819 -1.37 -15.77 -26.61
CA ALA A 819 -1.94 -15.95 -27.94
C ALA A 819 -1.06 -16.88 -28.80
N PHE A 820 0.25 -16.64 -28.80
CA PHE A 820 1.19 -17.38 -29.65
C PHE A 820 1.67 -18.69 -29.02
N GLY A 821 1.82 -18.74 -27.69
CA GLY A 821 2.18 -19.98 -27.01
C GLY A 821 3.51 -20.60 -27.45
N ARG A 822 4.53 -19.77 -27.71
CA ARG A 822 5.84 -20.23 -28.24
C ARG A 822 6.74 -20.84 -27.15
N ALA A 823 7.36 -21.98 -27.46
CA ALA A 823 8.32 -22.66 -26.59
C ALA A 823 9.60 -21.83 -26.37
N ARG A 824 10.13 -21.84 -25.14
CA ARG A 824 11.41 -21.20 -24.81
C ARG A 824 12.60 -22.02 -25.34
N PRO A 825 13.76 -21.39 -25.63
CA PRO A 825 14.99 -22.13 -26.00
C PRO A 825 15.42 -23.18 -24.97
N SER A 826 15.15 -22.94 -23.68
CA SER A 826 15.42 -23.87 -22.59
C SER A 826 14.57 -25.16 -22.59
N THR A 827 13.54 -25.24 -23.44
CA THR A 827 12.68 -26.43 -23.53
C THR A 827 13.13 -27.44 -24.59
N GLU A 828 14.11 -27.09 -25.42
CA GLU A 828 14.68 -27.92 -26.49
C GLU A 828 13.67 -28.40 -27.56
N LYS A 829 12.45 -27.84 -27.57
CA LYS A 829 11.40 -28.14 -28.55
C LYS A 829 11.59 -27.44 -29.91
N GLY A 830 12.65 -26.64 -30.04
CA GLY A 830 12.94 -25.84 -31.23
C GLY A 830 12.14 -24.53 -31.31
N HIS A 831 12.64 -23.60 -32.11
CA HIS A 831 12.10 -22.25 -32.24
C HIS A 831 10.75 -22.18 -32.99
N GLY A 832 10.33 -23.27 -33.64
CA GLY A 832 9.07 -23.41 -34.38
C GLY A 832 7.92 -24.01 -33.57
N ASN A 833 8.09 -24.30 -32.28
CA ASN A 833 7.03 -24.87 -31.46
C ASN A 833 6.11 -23.75 -30.94
N PHE A 834 4.92 -23.67 -31.52
CA PHE A 834 3.84 -22.77 -31.10
C PHE A 834 2.65 -23.62 -30.68
N ASP A 835 2.17 -23.38 -29.47
CA ASP A 835 1.03 -24.04 -28.88
C ASP A 835 0.13 -22.95 -28.32
N GLY A 836 -0.58 -22.28 -29.22
CA GLY A 836 -1.38 -21.10 -28.91
C GLY A 836 -2.35 -21.36 -27.76
N PHE A 837 -2.65 -20.32 -26.98
CA PHE A 837 -3.57 -20.39 -25.85
C PHE A 837 -3.12 -21.29 -24.69
N ASN A 838 -1.87 -21.78 -24.69
CA ASN A 838 -1.29 -22.63 -23.64
C ASN A 838 -1.02 -21.84 -22.35
N THR A 839 -1.15 -22.50 -21.20
CA THR A 839 -0.99 -21.93 -19.86
C THR A 839 0.34 -22.27 -19.19
N LYS A 840 1.15 -23.15 -19.78
CA LYS A 840 2.47 -23.55 -19.30
C LYS A 840 3.48 -22.43 -19.59
N ARG A 841 4.16 -21.97 -18.54
CA ARG A 841 5.20 -20.93 -18.63
C ARG A 841 6.35 -21.25 -19.59
N ALA A 842 6.61 -22.54 -19.81
CA ALA A 842 7.57 -23.06 -20.79
C ALA A 842 7.20 -22.71 -22.25
N GLN A 843 5.92 -22.43 -22.52
CA GLN A 843 5.35 -22.05 -23.81
C GLN A 843 5.05 -20.55 -23.92
N HIS A 844 5.65 -19.70 -23.08
CA HIS A 844 5.43 -18.25 -23.08
C HIS A 844 6.70 -17.47 -23.43
N SER A 845 7.26 -17.77 -24.62
CA SER A 845 8.49 -17.14 -25.12
C SER A 845 8.23 -15.87 -25.96
N PHE A 846 7.22 -15.85 -26.84
CA PHE A 846 7.03 -14.76 -27.80
C PHE A 846 5.83 -13.85 -27.46
N PRO A 847 5.96 -12.51 -27.41
CA PRO A 847 7.20 -11.73 -27.42
C PRO A 847 7.83 -11.61 -26.02
N SER A 848 9.07 -11.10 -25.94
CA SER A 848 9.75 -10.91 -24.65
C SER A 848 9.21 -9.69 -23.87
N SER A 849 8.52 -9.94 -22.74
CA SER A 849 7.93 -8.87 -21.94
C SER A 849 8.95 -7.98 -21.23
N HIS A 850 10.07 -8.52 -20.76
CA HIS A 850 11.11 -7.72 -20.10
C HIS A 850 11.72 -6.72 -21.08
N VAL A 851 11.95 -7.15 -22.32
CA VAL A 851 12.51 -6.30 -23.37
C VAL A 851 11.47 -5.28 -23.81
N ALA A 852 10.21 -5.69 -24.00
CA ALA A 852 9.12 -4.78 -24.35
C ALA A 852 8.95 -3.65 -23.32
N VAL A 853 8.90 -3.99 -22.03
CA VAL A 853 8.77 -3.00 -20.95
C VAL A 853 10.01 -2.11 -20.87
N ALA A 854 11.23 -2.66 -20.90
CA ALA A 854 12.44 -1.86 -20.84
C ALA A 854 12.55 -0.89 -22.02
N THR A 855 12.24 -1.33 -23.24
CA THR A 855 12.25 -0.45 -24.41
C THR A 855 11.14 0.59 -24.32
N ALA A 856 9.93 0.22 -23.88
CA ALA A 856 8.79 1.14 -23.77
C ALA A 856 9.00 2.25 -22.74
N VAL A 857 9.60 1.93 -21.58
CA VAL A 857 9.93 2.91 -20.55
C VAL A 857 10.99 3.90 -21.04
N VAL A 858 12.02 3.41 -21.74
CA VAL A 858 13.13 4.25 -22.19
C VAL A 858 12.74 5.15 -23.36
N THR A 859 11.85 4.69 -24.23
CA THR A 859 11.54 5.37 -25.51
C THR A 859 11.06 6.83 -25.31
N PRO A 860 10.11 7.15 -24.41
CA PRO A 860 9.71 8.54 -24.17
C PRO A 860 10.84 9.45 -23.71
N PHE A 861 11.75 8.97 -22.84
CA PHE A 861 12.92 9.75 -22.43
C PHE A 861 13.90 9.94 -23.57
N ALA A 862 14.18 8.89 -24.34
CA ALA A 862 15.08 8.94 -25.49
C ALA A 862 14.58 9.95 -26.55
N GLN A 863 13.27 10.02 -26.75
CA GLN A 863 12.64 10.92 -27.72
C GLN A 863 12.48 12.35 -27.20
N GLU A 864 12.03 12.51 -25.95
CA GLU A 864 11.84 13.84 -25.37
C GLU A 864 13.15 14.61 -25.26
N TYR A 865 14.22 13.93 -24.81
CA TYR A 865 15.52 14.54 -24.53
C TYR A 865 16.53 14.36 -25.67
N ASN A 866 16.13 13.74 -26.79
CA ASN A 866 17.02 13.40 -27.91
C ASN A 866 18.27 12.62 -27.44
N LEU A 867 18.06 11.64 -26.57
CA LEU A 867 19.11 10.79 -25.97
C LEU A 867 19.01 9.36 -26.51
N PRO A 868 19.41 9.08 -27.77
CA PRO A 868 19.37 7.73 -28.32
C PRO A 868 20.28 6.74 -27.55
N GLY A 869 21.29 7.25 -26.84
CA GLY A 869 22.15 6.45 -25.96
C GLY A 869 21.39 5.69 -24.86
N LEU A 870 20.18 6.13 -24.48
CA LEU A 870 19.39 5.42 -23.47
C LEU A 870 18.97 4.01 -23.92
N TYR A 871 18.91 3.73 -25.23
CA TYR A 871 18.60 2.38 -25.75
C TYR A 871 19.68 1.32 -25.40
N VAL A 872 20.84 1.73 -24.86
CA VAL A 872 21.80 0.79 -24.24
C VAL A 872 21.17 0.02 -23.08
N LEU A 873 20.29 0.66 -22.30
CA LEU A 873 19.61 0.02 -21.16
C LEU A 873 18.75 -1.18 -21.57
N PRO A 874 17.78 -1.07 -22.49
CA PRO A 874 17.07 -2.23 -22.99
C PRO A 874 18.01 -3.22 -23.69
N GLY A 875 19.12 -2.77 -24.30
CA GLY A 875 20.16 -3.67 -24.82
C GLY A 875 20.76 -4.62 -23.78
N LEU A 876 20.97 -4.15 -22.54
CA LEU A 876 21.39 -5.02 -21.41
C LEU A 876 20.30 -6.04 -21.05
N THR A 877 19.02 -5.65 -21.11
CA THR A 877 17.89 -6.56 -20.92
C THR A 877 17.80 -7.60 -22.04
N GLN A 878 17.99 -7.20 -23.30
CA GLN A 878 18.05 -8.10 -24.45
C GLN A 878 19.16 -9.15 -24.27
N TYR A 879 20.37 -8.68 -23.95
CA TYR A 879 21.52 -9.54 -23.66
C TYR A 879 21.20 -10.54 -22.54
N ALA A 880 20.63 -10.07 -21.43
CA ALA A 880 20.27 -10.91 -20.30
C ALA A 880 19.25 -12.01 -20.66
N ARG A 881 18.28 -11.70 -21.53
CA ARG A 881 17.25 -12.65 -21.97
C ARG A 881 17.78 -13.71 -22.94
N LEU A 882 18.66 -13.32 -23.87
CA LEU A 882 19.30 -14.25 -24.81
C LEU A 882 20.33 -15.14 -24.11
N ARG A 883 21.15 -14.54 -23.25
CA ARG A 883 22.18 -15.26 -22.49
C ARG A 883 21.57 -16.20 -21.45
N GLY A 884 20.41 -15.84 -20.91
CA GLY A 884 19.61 -16.70 -20.01
C GLY A 884 18.81 -17.80 -20.72
N ARG A 885 18.86 -17.92 -22.06
CA ARG A 885 18.06 -18.88 -22.86
C ARG A 885 16.55 -18.81 -22.56
N GLU A 886 16.07 -17.64 -22.17
CA GLU A 886 14.66 -17.44 -21.79
C GLU A 886 13.77 -17.04 -22.97
N HIS A 887 14.40 -16.57 -24.05
CA HIS A 887 13.76 -16.02 -25.24
C HIS A 887 14.66 -16.25 -26.46
N TRP A 888 14.04 -16.51 -27.61
CA TRP A 888 14.70 -16.54 -28.90
C TRP A 888 15.08 -15.11 -29.36
N PHE A 889 15.98 -15.00 -30.33
CA PHE A 889 16.41 -13.69 -30.86
C PHE A 889 15.24 -12.91 -31.47
N SER A 890 14.37 -13.60 -32.19
CA SER A 890 13.12 -13.05 -32.72
C SER A 890 12.12 -12.62 -31.65
N ASP A 891 12.06 -13.30 -30.50
CA ASP A 891 11.20 -12.90 -29.36
C ASP A 891 11.65 -11.57 -28.76
N VAL A 892 12.98 -11.40 -28.66
CA VAL A 892 13.64 -10.20 -28.13
C VAL A 892 13.46 -9.04 -29.12
N MET A 893 13.63 -9.29 -30.42
CA MET A 893 13.36 -8.29 -31.45
C MET A 893 11.89 -7.86 -31.44
N ALA A 894 10.95 -8.80 -31.42
CA ALA A 894 9.52 -8.50 -31.34
C ALA A 894 9.16 -7.72 -30.07
N GLY A 895 9.78 -8.08 -28.93
CA GLY A 895 9.66 -7.33 -27.68
C GLY A 895 10.12 -5.88 -27.83
N SER A 896 11.32 -5.64 -28.38
CA SER A 896 11.82 -4.28 -28.59
C SER A 896 10.98 -3.47 -29.57
N MET A 897 10.48 -4.08 -30.64
CA MET A 897 9.61 -3.38 -31.59
C MET A 897 8.26 -3.01 -30.96
N LEU A 898 7.65 -3.91 -30.20
CA LEU A 898 6.44 -3.64 -29.43
C LEU A 898 6.68 -2.50 -28.44
N GLY A 899 7.77 -2.58 -27.67
CA GLY A 899 8.13 -1.57 -26.69
C GLY A 899 8.37 -0.20 -27.31
N TYR A 900 9.12 -0.14 -28.41
CA TYR A 900 9.37 1.11 -29.14
C TYR A 900 8.09 1.71 -29.72
N ALA A 901 7.22 0.89 -30.32
CA ALA A 901 5.96 1.36 -30.88
C ALA A 901 5.04 1.95 -29.80
N VAL A 902 4.86 1.23 -28.69
CA VAL A 902 4.05 1.67 -27.55
C VAL A 902 4.66 2.91 -26.87
N GLY A 903 5.97 2.93 -26.69
CA GLY A 903 6.69 4.07 -26.10
C GLY A 903 6.62 5.33 -26.95
N ASN A 904 6.86 5.22 -28.26
CA ASN A 904 6.74 6.35 -29.19
C ASN A 904 5.31 6.86 -29.24
N TYR A 905 4.33 5.95 -29.25
CA TYR A 905 2.93 6.32 -29.28
C TYR A 905 2.50 7.07 -28.01
N ALA A 906 2.85 6.55 -26.82
CA ALA A 906 2.56 7.22 -25.55
C ALA A 906 3.24 8.59 -25.45
N TRP A 907 4.49 8.71 -25.91
CA TRP A 907 5.21 9.98 -25.97
C TRP A 907 4.51 10.98 -26.91
N GLU A 908 4.21 10.60 -28.15
CA GLU A 908 3.51 11.46 -29.11
C GLU A 908 2.13 11.88 -28.60
N TRP A 909 1.38 10.93 -28.03
CA TRP A 909 0.04 11.14 -27.49
C TRP A 909 0.04 12.19 -26.38
N ASN A 910 0.93 12.04 -25.40
CA ASN A 910 1.02 12.97 -24.27
C ASN A 910 1.63 14.33 -24.65
N ARG A 911 2.44 14.40 -25.71
CA ARG A 911 3.03 15.65 -26.21
C ARG A 911 2.07 16.47 -27.09
N LYS A 912 1.21 15.82 -27.89
CA LYS A 912 0.19 16.50 -28.73
C LYS A 912 -0.95 17.10 -27.89
N ARG A 913 -1.20 16.57 -26.69
CA ARG A 913 -2.27 17.02 -25.77
C ARG A 913 -1.96 18.32 -25.02
N SER A 914 -0.84 19.01 -25.30
CA SER A 914 -0.43 20.23 -24.58
C SER A 914 -0.30 21.49 -25.42
N LYS A 915 -0.85 21.54 -26.63
CA LYS A 915 -0.84 22.76 -27.44
C LYS A 915 -2.27 23.20 -27.74
N ASN A 916 -2.79 24.08 -26.87
CA ASN A 916 -3.90 25.02 -27.10
C ASN A 916 -5.02 24.52 -28.03
N GLN A 917 -5.51 23.31 -27.81
CA GLN A 917 -6.73 22.87 -28.48
C GLN A 917 -7.91 23.12 -27.53
N PRO A 918 -8.99 23.76 -28.02
CA PRO A 918 -10.17 23.98 -27.20
C PRO A 918 -10.68 22.63 -26.73
N SER A 919 -10.76 22.46 -25.41
CA SER A 919 -11.38 21.27 -24.84
C SER A 919 -12.88 21.53 -24.82
N ILE A 920 -13.60 20.82 -25.70
CA ILE A 920 -15.05 20.84 -25.68
C ILE A 920 -15.47 19.88 -24.57
N GLN A 921 -15.83 20.44 -23.42
CA GLN A 921 -16.45 19.69 -22.35
C GLN A 921 -17.96 19.71 -22.57
N ILE A 922 -18.47 18.58 -23.06
CA ILE A 922 -19.92 18.37 -23.20
C ILE A 922 -20.41 17.82 -21.86
N GLY A 923 -20.98 18.71 -21.05
CA GLY A 923 -21.79 18.32 -19.91
C GLY A 923 -23.21 17.97 -20.37
N ALA A 924 -23.94 17.21 -19.56
CA ALA A 924 -25.28 16.75 -19.92
C ALA A 924 -26.31 17.89 -20.19
N GLN A 925 -25.99 19.17 -19.90
CA GLN A 925 -26.85 20.34 -20.17
C GLN A 925 -26.12 21.60 -20.71
N SER A 926 -24.81 21.53 -21.00
CA SER A 926 -24.12 22.61 -21.71
C SER A 926 -22.89 22.11 -22.45
N VAL A 927 -22.57 22.76 -23.56
CA VAL A 927 -21.30 22.61 -24.26
C VAL A 927 -20.41 23.75 -23.78
N ASN A 928 -19.50 23.46 -22.85
CA ASN A 928 -18.49 24.43 -22.43
C ASN A 928 -17.24 24.26 -23.30
N LEU A 929 -16.91 25.33 -24.01
CA LEU A 929 -15.65 25.43 -24.74
C LEU A 929 -14.62 26.04 -23.76
N SER A 930 -13.71 25.23 -23.22
CA SER A 930 -12.63 25.75 -22.38
C SER A 930 -11.41 26.09 -23.24
N TRP A 931 -10.92 27.32 -23.09
CA TRP A 931 -9.65 27.76 -23.66
C TRP A 931 -8.65 27.89 -22.51
N ASP A 932 -7.57 27.12 -22.56
CA ASP A 932 -6.38 27.46 -21.77
C ASP A 932 -5.70 28.62 -22.51
N LEU A 933 -5.81 29.82 -21.96
CA LEU A 933 -4.97 30.94 -22.36
C LEU A 933 -3.58 30.78 -21.73
N PRO A 934 -2.52 31.25 -22.40
CA PRO A 934 -1.12 31.05 -22.00
C PRO A 934 -0.79 31.57 -20.60
#